data_AF-A0A2N6G859-F1
#
_entry.id   AF-A0A2N6G859-F1
#
_cell.length_a   1.000
_cell.length_b   1.000
_cell.length_c   1.000
_cell.angle_alpha   90.00
_cell.angle_beta   90.00
_cell.angle_gamma   90.00
#
_symmetry.space_group_name_H-M   'P 1'
#
loop_
_entity.id
_entity.type
_entity.pdbx_description
1 polymer ?
#
loop_
_entity_poly.entity_id
_entity_poly.type
_entity_poly.pdbx_seq_one_letter_code
_entity_poly.pdbx_strand_id
1 'polypeptide(L)'
;MKQKKPFHEVVAERLIEQLKAGTAPWQKPWEPGAASTYLPINPTTGKRYKGINAMFLMSQGRTDPRWMTYKQAAAVDAQVKKGEKGTPVQYWKFTEEQTKRDGHGKPVLDDNGKPVKIITELERPRVFFATVFNAEQIEGLPPLERKEQPEHQWDAVERAEHILKASGAMITHAPSDRAFYRPVSDSITLPERGQFPSADRYYATALHELGHWTGHHSRLDRDLSHPFGSQGYAKEELRAEIASMILGDELGIGHDPEQHAAYVGSWIKSLEEDPLEIFRASADAEKIQGYVLAFEHQQVQENTQIQEKEMELPISNKEQLERLLADMSVEVSANLQAVSGARRQLSAAEIDGVQFESTASERLGVDLPSRWNGGVQVQGNVYEEAESIDGKERHVTPAHVLGVEPEFWGVYAETDDGAHLLVADFDSQEQAEVFADQLAVIDALSESNEHEQAAKLARIAENRIRRDPNSSDSDISTAKEDRKAAEAVAMLSDDDLQRRIAELEHLQTEQQPAEAGVQRPSEEKADRTYIDVSFKEKDEAKGLGARWDRQERSWYVPPSADTTPFAKWMEKTPEASQAPEIQKAVTTERQFLAVPYGERKAAKAAGAQWDKAAKSWYVGPGADMEQLQRWLPDNVAGQQGPALSPREEFAEALRSLGCEVSGEHPIMDGQKHRIRLEDDKSGVKHDFGGGFYVGHLDGHPAGYIKNNRTGLDMKWKSKGYSLDPQEKAKLQAEAAEKLAARAAEQERLHEATAQRISKQTAGLVVPDEPTPYMREKGIQVHAGALTDKSRKTTYIPATDAAGKQWTTQYIQANGTKRFAKDSRKEGCFHAVGGIEVVAAAPALVIGEGYATATTLAEVLGYGTVAAFDSGNLKAVAVDLHEKYPDKPVIVVGDDDRQLVLTQGINSGKEKAQEAAKAVGGQAIFPVFAPGENEYPKELEPVTPQSYRKHALAAKALADAEKDPERFKLIEGDRGKLQSDLLSGAQLEALAKMKQHTDFNDLANNSTLGRDGVERQVRAAVGLAIEKAKQKQEKKQVQCQELKPRRTARI
;
A
#
# COMPACT_ATOMS: atom_id res chain seq x y z
N MET A 1 15.14 -42.56 36.27
CA MET A 1 14.66 -42.31 34.89
C MET A 1 15.39 -41.07 34.39
N LYS A 2 16.10 -41.11 33.24
CA LYS A 2 16.68 -39.89 32.65
C LYS A 2 15.54 -38.94 32.28
N GLN A 3 15.59 -37.72 32.78
CA GLN A 3 14.60 -36.68 32.49
C GLN A 3 14.60 -36.44 30.96
N LYS A 4 13.43 -36.57 30.32
CA LYS A 4 13.31 -36.47 28.87
C LYS A 4 13.39 -34.99 28.49
N LYS A 5 14.35 -34.61 27.62
CA LYS A 5 14.52 -33.22 27.19
C LYS A 5 13.22 -32.67 26.58
N PRO A 6 12.85 -31.41 26.85
CA PRO A 6 11.75 -30.71 26.19
C PRO A 6 11.89 -30.72 24.67
N PHE A 7 10.76 -30.72 23.95
CA PHE A 7 10.75 -30.77 22.48
C PHE A 7 11.51 -29.61 21.83
N HIS A 8 11.35 -28.38 22.34
CA HIS A 8 12.03 -27.22 21.79
C HIS A 8 13.55 -27.29 21.90
N GLU A 9 14.08 -27.84 23.01
CA GLU A 9 15.52 -28.10 23.17
C GLU A 9 16.00 -29.14 22.16
N VAL A 10 15.26 -30.25 21.99
CA VAL A 10 15.62 -31.31 21.03
C VAL A 10 15.68 -30.76 19.59
N VAL A 11 14.72 -29.91 19.22
CA VAL A 11 14.68 -29.27 17.89
C VAL A 11 15.84 -28.29 17.74
N ALA A 12 16.05 -27.41 18.72
CA ALA A 12 17.12 -26.42 18.69
C ALA A 12 18.51 -27.07 18.64
N GLU A 13 18.79 -28.07 19.48
CA GLU A 13 20.06 -28.81 19.49
C GLU A 13 20.37 -29.40 18.11
N ARG A 14 19.38 -30.05 17.46
CA ARG A 14 19.57 -30.61 16.14
C ARG A 14 19.84 -29.54 15.07
N LEU A 15 19.12 -28.43 15.12
CA LEU A 15 19.35 -27.32 14.18
C LEU A 15 20.69 -26.62 14.45
N ILE A 16 21.14 -26.53 15.70
CA ILE A 16 22.48 -26.03 16.06
C ILE A 16 23.57 -26.95 15.51
N GLU A 17 23.43 -28.27 15.61
CA GLU A 17 24.37 -29.23 15.00
C GLU A 17 24.46 -29.03 13.49
N GLN A 18 23.32 -28.85 12.83
CA GLN A 18 23.27 -28.60 11.40
C GLN A 18 23.85 -27.23 11.03
N LEU A 19 23.61 -26.19 11.83
CA LEU A 19 24.21 -24.86 11.67
C LEU A 19 25.74 -24.94 11.75
N LYS A 20 26.27 -25.71 12.72
CA LYS A 20 27.71 -25.98 12.88
C LYS A 20 28.28 -26.74 11.68
N ALA A 21 27.49 -27.63 11.08
CA ALA A 21 27.88 -28.40 9.90
C ALA A 21 27.60 -27.71 8.55
N GLY A 22 26.98 -26.52 8.54
CA GLY A 22 26.56 -25.84 7.29
C GLY A 22 25.45 -26.56 6.53
N THR A 23 24.63 -27.35 7.23
CA THR A 23 23.58 -28.20 6.64
C THR A 23 22.18 -27.89 7.18
N ALA A 24 22.00 -26.76 7.87
CA ALA A 24 20.67 -26.32 8.29
C ALA A 24 19.78 -26.05 7.06
N PRO A 25 18.44 -26.22 7.15
CA PRO A 25 17.56 -26.08 5.98
C PRO A 25 17.77 -24.79 5.19
N TRP A 26 17.89 -23.64 5.86
CA TRP A 26 18.10 -22.32 5.24
C TRP A 26 19.56 -22.01 4.89
N GLN A 27 20.52 -22.89 5.25
CA GLN A 27 21.92 -22.79 4.82
C GLN A 27 22.25 -23.65 3.60
N LYS A 28 21.33 -24.51 3.18
CA LYS A 28 21.50 -25.29 1.96
C LYS A 28 21.10 -24.43 0.76
N PRO A 29 21.87 -24.45 -0.33
CA PRO A 29 21.38 -23.93 -1.60
C PRO A 29 20.22 -24.82 -2.07
N TRP A 30 19.15 -24.18 -2.53
CA TRP A 30 18.01 -24.84 -3.15
C TRP A 30 17.90 -24.33 -4.58
N GLU A 31 17.95 -25.25 -5.53
CA GLU A 31 17.90 -24.89 -6.95
C GLU A 31 16.52 -24.33 -7.33
N PRO A 32 16.44 -23.42 -8.32
CA PRO A 32 15.18 -23.03 -8.92
C PRO A 32 14.44 -24.25 -9.48
N GLY A 33 13.10 -24.24 -9.41
CA GLY A 33 12.29 -25.40 -9.80
C GLY A 33 10.80 -25.17 -9.61
N ALA A 34 10.02 -26.25 -9.63
CA ALA A 34 8.58 -26.14 -9.43
C ALA A 34 8.25 -25.52 -8.05
N ALA A 35 7.20 -24.72 -8.00
CA ALA A 35 6.72 -24.20 -6.71
C ALA A 35 6.39 -25.36 -5.74
N SER A 36 6.70 -25.18 -4.45
CA SER A 36 6.50 -26.18 -3.39
C SER A 36 7.27 -27.49 -3.58
N THR A 37 8.51 -27.43 -4.08
CA THR A 37 9.32 -28.62 -4.36
C THR A 37 9.94 -29.20 -3.08
N TYR A 38 10.40 -28.35 -2.16
CA TYR A 38 11.25 -28.78 -1.06
C TYR A 38 10.59 -28.69 0.32
N LEU A 39 9.58 -27.82 0.50
CA LEU A 39 8.92 -27.67 1.78
C LEU A 39 8.08 -28.92 2.14
N PRO A 40 8.10 -29.37 3.41
CA PRO A 40 7.32 -30.52 3.83
C PRO A 40 5.81 -30.32 3.64
N ILE A 41 5.14 -31.28 3.02
CA ILE A 41 3.70 -31.28 2.76
C ILE A 41 3.00 -32.49 3.40
N ASN A 42 1.73 -32.32 3.77
CA ASN A 42 0.87 -33.45 4.07
C ASN A 42 0.12 -33.87 2.80
N PRO A 43 0.43 -35.05 2.21
CA PRO A 43 -0.16 -35.44 0.93
C PRO A 43 -1.65 -35.77 1.02
N THR A 44 -2.19 -36.02 2.22
CA THR A 44 -3.63 -36.25 2.40
C THR A 44 -4.42 -34.95 2.32
N THR A 45 -3.86 -33.84 2.80
CA THR A 45 -4.56 -32.54 2.83
C THR A 45 -4.09 -31.58 1.74
N GLY A 46 -2.99 -31.88 1.06
CA GLY A 46 -2.30 -30.98 0.13
C GLY A 46 -1.63 -29.77 0.81
N LYS A 47 -1.72 -29.64 2.14
CA LYS A 47 -1.22 -28.46 2.86
C LYS A 47 0.24 -28.62 3.26
N ARG A 48 1.03 -27.56 3.09
CA ARG A 48 2.39 -27.48 3.66
C ARG A 48 2.38 -27.41 5.18
N TYR A 49 3.35 -28.07 5.80
CA TYR A 49 3.67 -27.82 7.21
C TYR A 49 4.24 -26.39 7.33
N LYS A 50 4.01 -25.77 8.50
CA LYS A 50 4.38 -24.37 8.75
C LYS A 50 5.29 -24.20 9.95
N GLY A 51 6.07 -23.11 9.93
CA GLY A 51 6.92 -22.66 11.00
C GLY A 51 7.93 -23.72 11.42
N ILE A 52 8.05 -23.93 12.74
CA ILE A 52 9.05 -24.85 13.29
C ILE A 52 8.86 -26.30 12.83
N ASN A 53 7.62 -26.72 12.53
CA ASN A 53 7.38 -28.07 12.04
C ASN A 53 8.03 -28.27 10.67
N ALA A 54 7.93 -27.29 9.76
CA ALA A 54 8.59 -27.36 8.47
C ALA A 54 10.10 -27.49 8.64
N MET A 55 10.71 -26.59 9.44
CA MET A 55 12.15 -26.60 9.70
C MET A 55 12.63 -27.92 10.32
N PHE A 56 11.89 -28.45 11.30
CA PHE A 56 12.26 -29.69 11.96
C PHE A 56 12.10 -30.92 11.06
N LEU A 57 11.08 -30.95 10.21
CA LEU A 57 10.90 -32.02 9.22
C LEU A 57 12.00 -31.98 8.15
N MET A 58 12.34 -30.80 7.61
CA MET A 58 13.49 -30.64 6.71
C MET A 58 14.81 -31.05 7.35
N SER A 59 14.99 -30.80 8.65
CA SER A 59 16.19 -31.21 9.40
C SER A 59 16.38 -32.73 9.49
N GLN A 60 15.38 -33.54 9.09
CA GLN A 60 15.51 -34.99 9.04
C GLN A 60 16.32 -35.48 7.83
N GLY A 61 16.65 -34.61 6.86
CA GLY A 61 17.52 -34.96 5.73
C GLY A 61 16.88 -35.92 4.72
N ARG A 62 15.54 -35.91 4.63
CA ARG A 62 14.74 -36.68 3.67
C ARG A 62 14.56 -35.88 2.38
N THR A 63 14.46 -36.57 1.25
CA THR A 63 14.30 -35.96 -0.09
C THR A 63 12.85 -35.90 -0.55
N ASP A 64 12.00 -36.83 -0.12
CA ASP A 64 10.57 -36.75 -0.39
C ASP A 64 9.91 -35.73 0.57
N PRO A 65 9.20 -34.71 0.08
CA PRO A 65 8.59 -33.69 0.95
C PRO A 65 7.33 -34.19 1.66
N ARG A 66 6.82 -35.39 1.37
CA ARG A 66 5.55 -35.88 1.90
C ARG A 66 5.70 -36.47 3.31
N TRP A 67 4.95 -35.92 4.27
CA TRP A 67 4.90 -36.38 5.66
C TRP A 67 3.47 -36.59 6.13
N MET A 68 3.17 -37.78 6.64
CA MET A 68 1.83 -38.14 7.10
C MET A 68 1.86 -39.00 8.37
N THR A 69 0.77 -39.02 9.12
CA THR A 69 0.66 -39.89 10.30
C THR A 69 0.52 -41.36 9.91
N TYR A 70 0.83 -42.28 10.83
CA TYR A 70 0.62 -43.72 10.62
C TYR A 70 -0.82 -44.04 10.17
N LYS A 71 -1.82 -43.36 10.75
CA LYS A 71 -3.23 -43.55 10.39
C LYS A 71 -3.54 -43.08 8.97
N GLN A 72 -2.92 -41.99 8.52
CA GLN A 72 -3.09 -41.51 7.15
C GLN A 72 -2.48 -42.47 6.14
N ALA A 73 -1.31 -43.04 6.43
CA ALA A 73 -0.71 -44.08 5.58
C ALA A 73 -1.60 -45.33 5.50
N ALA A 74 -2.07 -45.83 6.65
CA ALA A 74 -2.95 -46.99 6.70
C ALA A 74 -4.30 -46.78 5.97
N ALA A 75 -4.80 -45.54 5.92
CA ALA A 75 -6.04 -45.21 5.24
C ALA A 75 -5.94 -45.26 3.69
N VAL A 76 -4.72 -45.29 3.14
CA VAL A 76 -4.46 -45.46 1.71
C VAL A 76 -3.78 -46.80 1.43
N ASP A 77 -4.02 -47.79 2.28
CA ASP A 77 -3.44 -49.15 2.22
C ASP A 77 -1.90 -49.18 2.16
N ALA A 78 -1.25 -48.13 2.69
CA ALA A 78 0.20 -48.02 2.79
C ALA A 78 0.68 -48.32 4.21
N GLN A 79 1.89 -48.86 4.35
CA GLN A 79 2.41 -49.38 5.60
C GLN A 79 3.77 -48.76 5.95
N VAL A 80 3.86 -48.13 7.12
CA VAL A 80 5.17 -47.71 7.68
C VAL A 80 6.06 -48.95 7.85
N LYS A 81 7.28 -48.90 7.31
CA LYS A 81 8.26 -49.98 7.36
C LYS A 81 8.60 -50.37 8.79
N LYS A 82 8.78 -51.67 9.03
CA LYS A 82 9.07 -52.19 10.36
C LYS A 82 10.41 -51.63 10.88
N GLY A 83 10.36 -50.99 12.06
CA GLY A 83 11.54 -50.43 12.74
C GLY A 83 11.79 -48.94 12.47
N GLU A 84 11.05 -48.33 11.55
CA GLU A 84 11.13 -46.89 11.30
C GLU A 84 10.64 -46.07 12.49
N LYS A 85 11.31 -44.93 12.73
CA LYS A 85 10.95 -43.98 13.79
C LYS A 85 10.29 -42.78 13.18
N GLY A 86 9.11 -42.41 13.71
CA GLY A 86 8.41 -41.21 13.29
C GLY A 86 8.97 -39.95 13.95
N THR A 87 8.71 -38.82 13.30
CA THR A 87 9.13 -37.49 13.73
C THR A 87 7.97 -36.78 14.43
N PRO A 88 8.16 -36.24 15.65
CA PRO A 88 7.12 -35.47 16.32
C PRO A 88 6.95 -34.08 15.70
N VAL A 89 5.71 -33.67 15.51
CA VAL A 89 5.30 -32.30 15.16
C VAL A 89 4.36 -31.76 16.22
N GLN A 90 4.38 -30.45 16.45
CA GLN A 90 3.51 -29.81 17.43
C GLN A 90 2.42 -28.97 16.76
N TYR A 91 1.24 -28.91 17.35
CA TYR A 91 0.16 -28.03 16.89
C TYR A 91 -0.69 -27.54 18.07
N TRP A 92 -1.31 -26.39 17.90
CA TRP A 92 -2.22 -25.83 18.89
C TRP A 92 -3.63 -26.34 18.63
N LYS A 93 -4.26 -26.86 19.69
CA LYS A 93 -5.67 -27.24 19.67
C LYS A 93 -6.45 -26.22 20.48
N PHE A 94 -7.47 -25.65 19.85
CA PHE A 94 -8.36 -24.63 20.43
C PHE A 94 -9.68 -25.25 20.91
N THR A 95 -9.99 -26.47 20.50
CA THR A 95 -11.26 -27.14 20.81
C THR A 95 -11.04 -28.57 21.31
N GLU A 96 -11.98 -29.11 22.08
CA GLU A 96 -12.03 -30.52 22.44
C GLU A 96 -13.41 -31.12 22.26
N GLU A 97 -13.46 -32.42 21.95
CA GLU A 97 -14.72 -33.15 21.90
C GLU A 97 -15.10 -33.57 23.31
N GLN A 98 -16.20 -33.04 23.83
CA GLN A 98 -16.80 -33.48 25.08
C GLN A 98 -18.11 -34.20 24.84
N THR A 99 -18.42 -35.18 25.69
CA THR A 99 -19.75 -35.79 25.69
C THR A 99 -20.78 -34.77 26.15
N LYS A 100 -21.77 -34.49 25.30
CA LYS A 100 -22.91 -33.63 25.61
C LYS A 100 -23.64 -34.19 26.82
N ARG A 101 -23.79 -33.40 27.87
CA ARG A 101 -24.52 -33.78 29.09
C ARG A 101 -25.80 -32.95 29.21
N ASP A 102 -26.85 -33.57 29.73
CA ASP A 102 -28.12 -32.88 30.02
C ASP A 102 -28.03 -32.02 31.30
N GLY A 103 -29.11 -31.30 31.62
CA GLY A 103 -29.22 -30.48 32.84
C GLY A 103 -29.10 -31.26 34.17
N HIS A 104 -29.01 -32.59 34.12
CA HIS A 104 -28.80 -33.48 35.26
C HIS A 104 -27.44 -34.20 35.21
N GLY A 105 -26.56 -33.82 34.27
CA GLY A 105 -25.20 -34.33 34.15
C GLY A 105 -25.08 -35.71 33.46
N LYS A 106 -26.16 -36.26 32.89
CA LYS A 106 -26.14 -37.54 32.17
C LYS A 106 -25.75 -37.36 30.69
N PRO A 107 -25.02 -38.32 30.07
CA PRO A 107 -24.69 -38.29 28.66
C PRO A 107 -25.95 -38.26 27.79
N VAL A 108 -26.08 -37.27 26.92
CA VAL A 108 -27.09 -37.24 25.86
C VAL A 108 -26.69 -38.28 24.83
N LEU A 109 -27.57 -39.23 24.52
CA LEU A 109 -27.33 -40.29 23.54
C LEU A 109 -27.97 -39.94 22.20
N ASP A 110 -27.37 -40.39 21.09
CA ASP A 110 -27.95 -40.34 19.75
C ASP A 110 -28.94 -41.50 19.54
N ASP A 111 -29.58 -41.53 18.37
CA ASP A 111 -30.58 -42.54 17.99
C ASP A 111 -30.04 -43.99 17.98
N ASN A 112 -28.71 -44.15 18.02
CA ASN A 112 -28.02 -45.44 18.08
C ASN A 112 -27.50 -45.78 19.49
N GLY A 113 -27.88 -45.00 20.51
CA GLY A 113 -27.48 -45.20 21.89
C GLY A 113 -26.02 -44.81 22.19
N LYS A 114 -25.34 -44.08 21.29
CA LYS A 114 -23.97 -43.58 21.53
C LYS A 114 -24.01 -42.17 22.11
N PRO A 115 -23.09 -41.81 23.02
CA PRO A 115 -23.05 -40.46 23.57
C PRO A 115 -22.76 -39.42 22.48
N VAL A 116 -23.66 -38.44 22.34
CA VAL A 116 -23.51 -37.28 21.47
C VAL A 116 -22.27 -36.51 21.92
N LYS A 117 -21.34 -36.27 21.01
CA LYS A 117 -20.16 -35.43 21.25
C LYS A 117 -20.43 -34.02 20.75
N ILE A 118 -20.06 -33.02 21.55
CA ILE A 118 -20.03 -31.61 21.17
C ILE A 118 -18.58 -31.14 21.14
N ILE A 119 -18.29 -30.21 20.23
CA ILE A 119 -17.00 -29.52 20.17
C ILE A 119 -17.11 -28.33 21.12
N THR A 120 -16.31 -28.34 22.18
CA THR A 120 -16.22 -27.26 23.17
C THR A 120 -14.90 -26.52 22.97
N GLU A 121 -14.92 -25.20 23.00
CA GLU A 121 -13.70 -24.39 23.00
C GLU A 121 -12.94 -24.54 24.32
N LEU A 122 -11.62 -24.65 24.23
CA LEU A 122 -10.74 -24.69 25.39
C LEU A 122 -10.54 -23.27 25.90
N GLU A 123 -10.69 -23.04 27.21
CA GLU A 123 -10.42 -21.74 27.85
C GLU A 123 -9.00 -21.20 27.55
N ARG A 124 -8.04 -22.10 27.23
CA ARG A 124 -6.71 -21.75 26.73
C ARG A 124 -6.26 -22.75 25.67
N PRO A 125 -5.62 -22.31 24.57
CA PRO A 125 -5.05 -23.21 23.57
C PRO A 125 -4.03 -24.16 24.19
N ARG A 126 -4.07 -25.44 23.82
CA ARG A 126 -3.14 -26.47 24.32
C ARG A 126 -2.24 -26.97 23.21
N VAL A 127 -0.96 -27.17 23.52
CA VAL A 127 -0.01 -27.81 22.59
C VAL A 127 -0.27 -29.31 22.56
N PHE A 128 -0.51 -29.85 21.38
CA PHE A 128 -0.58 -31.27 21.09
C PHE A 128 0.59 -31.70 20.21
N PHE A 129 0.95 -32.97 20.33
CA PHE A 129 1.97 -33.59 19.50
C PHE A 129 1.33 -34.66 18.61
N ALA A 130 1.75 -34.71 17.35
CA ALA A 130 1.49 -35.82 16.46
C ALA A 130 2.82 -36.42 16.00
N THR A 131 2.81 -37.71 15.65
CA THR A 131 3.97 -38.38 15.05
C THR A 131 3.69 -38.63 13.58
N VAL A 132 4.56 -38.10 12.73
CA VAL A 132 4.48 -38.22 11.28
C VAL A 132 5.67 -39.03 10.76
N PHE A 133 5.47 -39.67 9.61
CA PHE A 133 6.46 -40.47 8.91
C PHE A 133 6.62 -39.89 7.51
N ASN A 134 7.85 -39.83 7.05
CA ASN A 134 8.16 -39.43 5.69
C ASN A 134 7.73 -40.53 4.71
N ALA A 135 7.36 -40.18 3.48
CA ALA A 135 6.99 -41.15 2.46
C ALA A 135 8.08 -42.20 2.20
N GLU A 136 9.36 -41.86 2.33
CA GLU A 136 10.48 -42.83 2.22
C GLU A 136 10.42 -43.95 3.28
N GLN A 137 9.73 -43.71 4.40
CA GLN A 137 9.55 -44.65 5.52
C GLN A 137 8.32 -45.54 5.35
N ILE A 138 7.56 -45.38 4.27
CA ILE A 138 6.27 -46.02 4.05
C ILE A 138 6.34 -46.85 2.76
N GLU A 139 5.93 -48.11 2.83
CA GLU A 139 5.73 -49.00 1.68
C GLU A 139 4.29 -48.87 1.16
N GLY A 140 4.11 -48.98 -0.16
CA GLY A 140 2.78 -48.92 -0.80
C GLY A 140 2.29 -47.51 -1.16
N LEU A 141 3.10 -46.46 -0.96
CA LEU A 141 2.77 -45.12 -1.46
C LEU A 141 3.12 -44.98 -2.95
N PRO A 142 2.33 -44.21 -3.73
CA PRO A 142 2.69 -43.85 -5.09
C PRO A 142 4.03 -43.09 -5.13
N PRO A 143 4.84 -43.27 -6.19
CA PRO A 143 6.00 -42.42 -6.45
C PRO A 143 5.62 -40.94 -6.41
N LEU A 144 6.57 -40.09 -6.01
CA LEU A 144 6.36 -38.65 -6.07
C LEU A 144 6.26 -38.24 -7.55
N GLU A 145 5.07 -37.86 -7.99
CA GLU A 145 4.88 -37.25 -9.31
C GLU A 145 5.44 -35.83 -9.29
N ARG A 146 6.65 -35.67 -9.83
CA ARG A 146 7.17 -34.34 -10.14
C ARG A 146 6.55 -33.92 -11.46
N LYS A 147 5.65 -32.93 -11.44
CA LYS A 147 5.19 -32.31 -12.69
C LYS A 147 6.41 -31.65 -13.32
N GLU A 148 6.86 -32.17 -14.45
CA GLU A 148 7.82 -31.45 -15.30
C GLU A 148 7.16 -30.14 -15.71
N GLN A 149 7.78 -29.03 -15.34
CA GLN A 149 7.30 -27.74 -15.83
C GLN A 149 7.60 -27.66 -17.32
N PRO A 150 6.67 -27.13 -18.14
CA PRO A 150 7.00 -26.81 -19.52
C PRO A 150 8.22 -25.88 -19.55
N GLU A 151 9.15 -26.11 -20.50
CA GLU A 151 10.48 -25.46 -20.60
C GLU A 151 10.47 -23.91 -20.74
N HIS A 152 9.33 -23.24 -20.58
CA HIS A 152 9.22 -21.79 -20.65
C HIS A 152 9.40 -21.17 -19.25
N GLN A 153 10.62 -20.70 -18.98
CA GLN A 153 11.06 -19.95 -17.79
C GLN A 153 10.39 -18.56 -17.63
N TRP A 154 9.05 -18.49 -17.68
CA TRP A 154 8.30 -17.22 -17.68
C TRP A 154 7.29 -17.04 -16.52
N ASP A 155 7.19 -17.94 -15.54
CA ASP A 155 6.21 -17.79 -14.44
C ASP A 155 6.82 -17.26 -13.12
N ALA A 156 7.91 -17.87 -12.61
CA ALA A 156 8.49 -17.53 -11.31
C ALA A 156 9.05 -16.09 -11.21
N VAL A 157 9.74 -15.65 -12.25
CA VAL A 157 10.37 -14.33 -12.33
C VAL A 157 9.33 -13.22 -12.41
N GLU A 158 8.27 -13.42 -13.21
CA GLU A 158 7.19 -12.45 -13.34
C GLU A 158 6.42 -12.30 -12.04
N ARG A 159 6.13 -13.42 -11.34
CA ARG A 159 5.49 -13.38 -10.02
C ARG A 159 6.34 -12.61 -9.00
N ALA A 160 7.67 -12.78 -9.01
CA ALA A 160 8.55 -11.99 -8.15
C ALA A 160 8.62 -10.50 -8.52
N GLU A 161 8.76 -10.16 -9.81
CA GLU A 161 8.69 -8.76 -10.27
C GLU A 161 7.39 -8.10 -9.85
N HIS A 162 6.30 -8.84 -10.02
CA HIS A 162 4.97 -8.38 -9.64
C HIS A 162 4.89 -8.08 -8.15
N ILE A 163 5.31 -9.01 -7.30
CA ILE A 163 5.35 -8.82 -5.84
C ILE A 163 6.21 -7.60 -5.48
N LEU A 164 7.40 -7.46 -6.07
CA LEU A 164 8.28 -6.32 -5.79
C LEU A 164 7.60 -5.00 -6.18
N LYS A 165 6.94 -4.93 -7.34
CA LYS A 165 6.23 -3.74 -7.80
C LYS A 165 5.00 -3.42 -6.94
N ALA A 166 4.17 -4.42 -6.65
CA ALA A 166 2.94 -4.29 -5.88
C ALA A 166 3.23 -3.98 -4.39
N SER A 167 4.38 -4.41 -3.87
CA SER A 167 4.81 -4.07 -2.51
C SER A 167 4.96 -2.57 -2.27
N GLY A 168 5.20 -1.80 -3.33
CA GLY A 168 5.50 -0.37 -3.24
C GLY A 168 6.82 -0.06 -2.53
N ALA A 169 7.68 -1.07 -2.28
CA ALA A 169 8.98 -0.87 -1.69
C ALA A 169 9.85 0.02 -2.61
N MET A 170 10.50 1.02 -2.02
CA MET A 170 11.44 1.86 -2.76
C MET A 170 12.74 1.08 -3.00
N ILE A 171 12.85 0.44 -4.16
CA ILE A 171 14.03 -0.34 -4.57
C ILE A 171 14.91 0.53 -5.46
N THR A 172 16.17 0.73 -5.05
CA THR A 172 17.18 1.42 -5.85
C THR A 172 18.33 0.49 -6.21
N HIS A 173 18.87 0.67 -7.41
CA HIS A 173 20.06 -0.05 -7.87
C HIS A 173 21.27 0.85 -7.78
N ALA A 174 22.39 0.32 -7.28
CA ALA A 174 23.65 1.04 -7.23
C ALA A 174 24.81 0.12 -7.63
N PRO A 175 25.86 0.63 -8.29
CA PRO A 175 27.07 -0.14 -8.58
C PRO A 175 27.82 -0.43 -7.26
N SER A 176 27.43 -1.51 -6.61
CA SER A 176 27.91 -1.96 -5.31
C SER A 176 27.85 -3.48 -5.24
N ASP A 177 28.65 -4.09 -4.36
CA ASP A 177 28.64 -5.53 -4.11
C ASP A 177 27.73 -5.90 -2.91
N ARG A 178 26.83 -5.00 -2.48
CA ARG A 178 25.99 -5.22 -1.29
C ARG A 178 24.52 -4.92 -1.57
N ALA A 179 23.66 -5.87 -1.21
CA ALA A 179 22.23 -5.66 -1.00
C ALA A 179 21.96 -5.33 0.48
N PHE A 180 21.02 -4.43 0.75
CA PHE A 180 20.54 -4.18 2.11
C PHE A 180 19.22 -3.38 2.12
N TYR A 181 18.38 -3.66 3.11
CA TYR A 181 17.28 -2.82 3.54
C TYR A 181 17.77 -1.75 4.55
N ARG A 182 17.31 -0.50 4.38
CA ARG A 182 17.58 0.61 5.30
C ARG A 182 16.31 1.04 6.03
N PRO A 183 16.14 0.69 7.33
CA PRO A 183 14.93 1.02 8.09
C PRO A 183 14.61 2.52 8.18
N VAL A 184 15.63 3.37 8.24
CA VAL A 184 15.44 4.83 8.45
C VAL A 184 14.82 5.53 7.24
N SER A 185 15.20 5.13 6.03
CA SER A 185 14.67 5.69 4.78
C SER A 185 13.57 4.83 4.15
N ASP A 186 13.23 3.72 4.80
CA ASP A 186 12.32 2.70 4.31
C ASP A 186 12.57 2.27 2.85
N SER A 187 13.83 2.05 2.50
CA SER A 187 14.28 1.77 1.13
C SER A 187 15.17 0.53 1.06
N ILE A 188 15.07 -0.21 -0.04
CA ILE A 188 15.92 -1.34 -0.37
C ILE A 188 16.96 -0.86 -1.40
N THR A 189 18.22 -1.23 -1.20
CA THR A 189 19.28 -1.01 -2.19
C THR A 189 19.82 -2.35 -2.65
N LEU A 190 19.86 -2.56 -3.96
CA LEU A 190 20.37 -3.76 -4.61
C LEU A 190 21.57 -3.41 -5.53
N PRO A 191 22.51 -4.34 -5.76
CA PRO A 191 23.45 -4.26 -6.89
C PRO A 191 22.72 -4.13 -8.22
N GLU A 192 23.38 -3.60 -9.24
CA GLU A 192 22.79 -3.54 -10.59
C GLU A 192 22.44 -4.95 -11.10
N ARG A 193 21.32 -5.09 -11.82
CA ARG A 193 20.84 -6.40 -12.28
C ARG A 193 21.89 -7.19 -13.06
N GLY A 194 22.70 -6.51 -13.88
CA GLY A 194 23.79 -7.13 -14.65
C GLY A 194 24.97 -7.62 -13.82
N GLN A 195 25.04 -7.30 -12.53
CA GLN A 195 26.05 -7.84 -11.60
C GLN A 195 25.67 -9.23 -11.06
N PHE A 196 24.40 -9.64 -11.20
CA PHE A 196 23.94 -10.96 -10.76
C PHE A 196 24.20 -12.02 -11.83
N PRO A 197 24.63 -13.24 -11.47
CA PRO A 197 24.86 -14.33 -12.43
C PRO A 197 23.62 -14.77 -13.20
N SER A 198 22.44 -14.62 -12.59
CA SER A 198 21.15 -15.03 -13.16
C SER A 198 19.99 -14.27 -12.52
N ALA A 199 18.82 -14.33 -13.16
CA ALA A 199 17.62 -13.64 -12.69
C ALA A 199 17.12 -14.19 -11.34
N ASP A 200 17.13 -15.51 -11.15
CA ASP A 200 16.73 -16.15 -9.89
C ASP A 200 17.56 -15.64 -8.69
N ARG A 201 18.89 -15.48 -8.86
CA ARG A 201 19.78 -14.93 -7.82
C ARG A 201 19.45 -13.49 -7.46
N TYR A 202 19.08 -12.69 -8.46
CA TYR A 202 18.61 -11.33 -8.23
C TYR A 202 17.31 -11.31 -7.41
N TYR A 203 16.30 -12.10 -7.80
CA TYR A 203 15.02 -12.11 -7.09
C TYR A 203 15.10 -12.74 -5.71
N ALA A 204 15.91 -13.79 -5.53
CA ALA A 204 16.17 -14.36 -4.21
C ALA A 204 16.75 -13.30 -3.25
N THR A 205 17.71 -12.50 -3.75
CA THR A 205 18.30 -11.40 -2.98
C THR A 205 17.27 -10.28 -2.72
N ALA A 206 16.49 -9.92 -3.73
CA ALA A 206 15.45 -8.89 -3.59
C ALA A 206 14.36 -9.31 -2.57
N LEU A 207 13.95 -10.58 -2.58
CA LEU A 207 12.96 -11.14 -1.64
C LEU A 207 13.52 -11.25 -0.22
N HIS A 208 14.80 -11.54 -0.06
CA HIS A 208 15.49 -11.47 1.24
C HIS A 208 15.39 -10.04 1.82
N GLU A 209 15.78 -9.04 1.04
CA GLU A 209 15.70 -7.63 1.47
C GLU A 209 14.26 -7.15 1.67
N LEU A 210 13.32 -7.64 0.85
CA LEU A 210 11.90 -7.41 1.05
C LEU A 210 11.43 -8.04 2.37
N GLY A 211 11.98 -9.19 2.74
CA GLY A 211 11.80 -9.83 4.04
C GLY A 211 12.14 -8.89 5.19
N HIS A 212 13.32 -8.25 5.15
CA HIS A 212 13.70 -7.20 6.10
C HIS A 212 12.78 -5.98 6.04
N TRP A 213 12.44 -5.53 4.83
CA TRP A 213 11.52 -4.42 4.62
C TRP A 213 10.19 -4.69 5.34
N THR A 214 9.60 -5.89 5.29
CA THR A 214 8.35 -6.16 6.04
C THR A 214 8.46 -5.90 7.56
N GLY A 215 9.65 -5.86 8.14
CA GLY A 215 9.89 -5.63 9.56
C GLY A 215 9.68 -4.19 10.04
N HIS A 216 9.51 -3.22 9.15
CA HIS A 216 9.29 -1.81 9.52
C HIS A 216 8.05 -1.61 10.40
N HIS A 217 8.06 -0.53 11.19
CA HIS A 217 7.02 -0.24 12.18
C HIS A 217 5.62 -0.02 11.59
N SER A 218 5.51 0.27 10.29
CA SER A 218 4.24 0.42 9.58
C SER A 218 3.70 -0.91 9.03
N ARG A 219 4.44 -2.02 9.17
CA ARG A 219 4.15 -3.33 8.58
C ARG A 219 4.06 -4.41 9.66
N LEU A 220 5.03 -5.33 9.72
CA LEU A 220 5.06 -6.41 10.71
C LEU A 220 5.72 -5.99 12.04
N ASP A 221 6.22 -4.75 12.15
CA ASP A 221 6.70 -4.10 13.38
C ASP A 221 7.66 -4.98 14.20
N ARG A 222 8.69 -5.49 13.51
CA ARG A 222 9.77 -6.27 14.13
C ARG A 222 10.89 -5.33 14.59
N ASP A 223 11.68 -5.78 15.57
CA ASP A 223 12.76 -4.95 16.14
C ASP A 223 13.98 -4.89 15.21
N LEU A 224 14.03 -3.83 14.39
CA LEU A 224 15.14 -3.53 13.48
C LEU A 224 16.14 -2.51 14.08
N SER A 225 16.02 -2.17 15.37
CA SER A 225 16.79 -1.08 15.99
C SER A 225 18.22 -1.46 16.37
N HIS A 226 18.58 -2.72 16.18
CA HIS A 226 19.84 -3.29 16.62
C HIS A 226 20.99 -2.99 15.64
N PRO A 227 22.18 -2.59 16.12
CA PRO A 227 23.30 -2.28 15.25
C PRO A 227 23.79 -3.54 14.53
N PHE A 228 24.35 -3.34 13.33
CA PHE A 228 24.95 -4.39 12.52
C PHE A 228 25.92 -5.25 13.33
N GLY A 229 25.82 -6.57 13.18
CA GLY A 229 26.67 -7.55 13.89
C GLY A 229 26.30 -7.81 15.36
N SER A 230 25.26 -7.15 15.89
CA SER A 230 24.75 -7.47 17.24
C SER A 230 23.90 -8.74 17.24
N GLN A 231 23.67 -9.30 18.43
CA GLN A 231 22.82 -10.47 18.60
C GLN A 231 21.37 -10.22 18.17
N GLY A 232 20.83 -9.02 18.47
CA GLY A 232 19.49 -8.63 18.03
C GLY A 232 19.39 -8.53 16.51
N TYR A 233 20.42 -8.01 15.85
CA TYR A 233 20.51 -8.00 14.39
C TYR A 233 20.55 -9.41 13.80
N ALA A 234 21.36 -10.32 14.38
CA ALA A 234 21.42 -11.72 13.94
C ALA A 234 20.07 -12.46 14.05
N LYS A 235 19.23 -12.11 15.03
CA LYS A 235 17.88 -12.67 15.16
C LYS A 235 16.96 -12.25 14.01
N GLU A 236 17.09 -11.04 13.50
CA GLU A 236 16.34 -10.58 12.33
C GLU A 236 16.86 -11.22 11.04
N GLU A 237 18.19 -11.32 10.86
CA GLU A 237 18.80 -12.06 9.74
C GLU A 237 18.29 -13.51 9.69
N LEU A 238 18.17 -14.18 10.84
CA LEU A 238 17.61 -15.54 10.89
C LEU A 238 16.15 -15.60 10.40
N ARG A 239 15.35 -14.56 10.67
CA ARG A 239 13.95 -14.47 10.20
C ARG A 239 13.88 -14.25 8.70
N ALA A 240 14.67 -13.30 8.19
CA ALA A 240 14.73 -12.99 6.77
C ALA A 240 15.26 -14.16 5.94
N GLU A 241 16.28 -14.88 6.43
CA GLU A 241 16.83 -16.07 5.78
C GLU A 241 15.81 -17.21 5.68
N ILE A 242 15.12 -17.54 6.78
CA ILE A 242 14.07 -18.57 6.75
C ILE A 242 12.93 -18.12 5.83
N ALA A 243 12.56 -16.84 5.85
CA ALA A 243 11.49 -16.32 4.98
C ALA A 243 11.88 -16.36 3.50
N SER A 244 13.12 -16.00 3.17
CA SER A 244 13.66 -16.04 1.80
C SER A 244 13.61 -17.46 1.24
N MET A 245 14.04 -18.45 2.02
CA MET A 245 13.95 -19.86 1.62
C MET A 245 12.49 -20.31 1.37
N ILE A 246 11.55 -19.91 2.24
CA ILE A 246 10.13 -20.27 2.07
C ILE A 246 9.54 -19.59 0.83
N LEU A 247 9.82 -18.31 0.63
CA LEU A 247 9.36 -17.55 -0.54
C LEU A 247 9.97 -18.09 -1.84
N GLY A 248 11.25 -18.43 -1.82
CA GLY A 248 11.96 -19.02 -2.95
C GLY A 248 11.35 -20.35 -3.40
N ASP A 249 10.99 -21.23 -2.46
CA ASP A 249 10.30 -22.49 -2.77
C ASP A 249 8.86 -22.27 -3.27
N GLU A 250 8.11 -21.33 -2.71
CA GLU A 250 6.72 -21.06 -3.11
C GLU A 250 6.63 -20.38 -4.49
N LEU A 251 7.63 -19.56 -4.86
CA LEU A 251 7.70 -18.89 -6.14
C LEU A 251 8.45 -19.69 -7.22
N GLY A 252 9.20 -20.74 -6.84
CA GLY A 252 10.02 -21.54 -7.75
C GLY A 252 11.38 -20.89 -8.12
N ILE A 253 11.81 -19.90 -7.34
CA ILE A 253 13.05 -19.13 -7.57
C ILE A 253 14.27 -19.81 -6.96
N GLY A 254 14.08 -20.70 -5.98
CA GLY A 254 15.18 -21.29 -5.22
C GLY A 254 15.72 -20.36 -4.14
N HIS A 255 16.83 -20.73 -3.50
CA HIS A 255 17.44 -20.01 -2.38
C HIS A 255 18.96 -20.18 -2.39
N ASP A 256 19.69 -19.09 -2.20
CA ASP A 256 21.16 -19.08 -2.10
C ASP A 256 21.64 -18.34 -0.84
N PRO A 257 22.22 -19.05 0.14
CA PRO A 257 22.63 -18.46 1.42
C PRO A 257 24.07 -17.87 1.43
N GLU A 258 24.81 -17.85 0.31
CA GLU A 258 26.26 -17.51 0.27
C GLU A 258 26.64 -16.17 0.93
N GLN A 259 25.71 -15.23 1.11
CA GLN A 259 25.97 -13.91 1.72
C GLN A 259 25.86 -13.88 3.27
N HIS A 260 25.41 -14.95 3.94
CA HIS A 260 25.02 -14.90 5.38
C HIS A 260 25.89 -15.72 6.34
N ALA A 261 27.01 -16.29 5.87
CA ALA A 261 27.93 -17.10 6.70
C ALA A 261 28.48 -16.35 7.94
N ALA A 262 28.56 -15.01 7.86
CA ALA A 262 29.05 -14.16 8.94
C ALA A 262 28.17 -14.20 10.22
N TYR A 263 26.89 -14.58 10.11
CA TYR A 263 25.95 -14.56 11.23
C TYR A 263 25.75 -15.91 11.92
N VAL A 264 26.25 -17.00 11.32
CA VAL A 264 26.05 -18.37 11.81
C VAL A 264 26.49 -18.55 13.26
N GLY A 265 27.63 -17.96 13.64
CA GLY A 265 28.11 -17.98 15.02
C GLY A 265 27.15 -17.28 15.99
N SER A 266 26.58 -16.15 15.58
CA SER A 266 25.60 -15.39 16.37
C SER A 266 24.23 -16.09 16.45
N TRP A 267 23.83 -16.82 15.40
CA TRP A 267 22.64 -17.68 15.43
C TRP A 267 22.82 -18.82 16.41
N ILE A 268 23.92 -19.57 16.29
CA ILE A 268 24.24 -20.69 17.21
C ILE A 268 24.18 -20.20 18.65
N LYS A 269 24.87 -19.10 18.97
CA LYS A 269 24.86 -18.52 20.31
C LYS A 269 23.45 -18.14 20.77
N SER A 270 22.65 -17.54 19.91
CA SER A 270 21.28 -17.15 20.24
C SER A 270 20.36 -18.35 20.51
N LEU A 271 20.55 -19.45 19.78
CA LEU A 271 19.78 -20.69 19.97
C LEU A 271 20.27 -21.50 21.17
N GLU A 272 21.57 -21.45 21.51
CA GLU A 272 22.14 -22.05 22.72
C GLU A 272 21.67 -21.31 23.98
N GLU A 273 21.56 -19.98 23.93
CA GLU A 273 21.05 -19.16 25.03
C GLU A 273 19.51 -19.22 25.16
N ASP A 274 18.79 -19.23 24.05
CA ASP A 274 17.32 -19.32 24.02
C ASP A 274 16.83 -20.26 22.90
N PRO A 275 16.64 -21.56 23.21
CA PRO A 275 16.10 -22.54 22.27
C PRO A 275 14.71 -22.20 21.69
N LEU A 276 13.93 -21.31 22.31
CA LEU A 276 12.63 -20.88 21.76
C LEU A 276 12.79 -19.82 20.66
N GLU A 277 13.96 -19.23 20.48
CA GLU A 277 14.21 -18.25 19.42
C GLU A 277 13.96 -18.84 18.03
N ILE A 278 14.31 -20.11 17.78
CA ILE A 278 14.05 -20.72 16.47
C ILE A 278 12.55 -20.90 16.18
N PHE A 279 11.73 -21.11 17.22
CA PHE A 279 10.27 -21.18 17.09
C PHE A 279 9.71 -19.81 16.73
N ARG A 280 10.20 -18.75 17.39
CA ARG A 280 9.81 -17.36 17.12
C ARG A 280 10.26 -16.92 15.73
N ALA A 281 11.51 -17.21 15.35
CA ALA A 281 12.04 -16.89 14.02
C ALA A 281 11.27 -17.60 12.91
N SER A 282 10.99 -18.90 13.07
CA SER A 282 10.19 -19.66 12.09
C SER A 282 8.76 -19.15 12.00
N ALA A 283 8.14 -18.75 13.12
CA ALA A 283 6.79 -18.19 13.12
C ALA A 283 6.74 -16.80 12.48
N ASP A 284 7.75 -15.97 12.68
CA ASP A 284 7.84 -14.66 12.03
C ASP A 284 8.12 -14.79 10.53
N ALA A 285 8.95 -15.76 10.11
CA ALA A 285 9.17 -16.05 8.69
C ALA A 285 7.88 -16.43 7.95
N GLU A 286 6.99 -17.21 8.59
CA GLU A 286 5.66 -17.51 8.03
C GLU A 286 4.78 -16.25 7.89
N LYS A 287 4.89 -15.28 8.81
CA LYS A 287 4.18 -14.00 8.69
C LYS A 287 4.76 -13.15 7.56
N ILE A 288 6.08 -13.16 7.39
CA ILE A 288 6.76 -12.48 6.28
C ILE A 288 6.24 -13.04 4.95
N GLN A 289 6.25 -14.37 4.81
CA GLN A 289 5.74 -15.02 3.59
C GLN A 289 4.28 -14.66 3.32
N GLY A 290 3.40 -14.77 4.33
CA GLY A 290 1.99 -14.44 4.17
C GLY A 290 1.73 -12.97 3.82
N TYR A 291 2.55 -12.06 4.35
CA TYR A 291 2.47 -10.63 4.04
C TYR A 291 2.94 -10.34 2.61
N VAL A 292 4.06 -10.93 2.18
CA VAL A 292 4.63 -10.72 0.85
C VAL A 292 3.72 -11.29 -0.25
N LEU A 293 3.19 -12.49 -0.07
CA LEU A 293 2.28 -13.09 -1.06
C LEU A 293 0.90 -12.44 -1.09
N ALA A 294 0.50 -11.67 -0.07
CA ALA A 294 -0.76 -10.93 -0.11
C ALA A 294 -0.81 -9.88 -1.24
N PHE A 295 0.36 -9.38 -1.68
CA PHE A 295 0.45 -8.45 -2.81
C PHE A 295 0.04 -9.08 -4.15
N GLU A 296 0.21 -10.39 -4.31
CA GLU A 296 -0.26 -11.13 -5.49
C GLU A 296 -1.80 -11.18 -5.51
N HIS A 297 -2.42 -11.52 -4.38
CA HIS A 297 -3.87 -11.65 -4.28
C HIS A 297 -4.64 -10.34 -4.48
N GLN A 298 -4.10 -9.22 -3.98
CA GLN A 298 -4.77 -7.92 -4.10
C GLN A 298 -4.86 -7.46 -5.56
N GLN A 299 -3.82 -7.69 -6.37
CA GLN A 299 -3.86 -7.29 -7.77
C GLN A 299 -4.79 -8.16 -8.61
N VAL A 300 -4.84 -9.48 -8.36
CA VAL A 300 -5.80 -10.35 -9.07
C VAL A 300 -7.22 -9.83 -8.87
N GLN A 301 -7.57 -9.41 -7.64
CA GLN A 301 -8.87 -8.80 -7.36
C GLN A 301 -9.07 -7.45 -8.05
N GLU A 302 -8.06 -6.56 -8.04
CA GLU A 302 -8.13 -5.26 -8.70
C GLU A 302 -8.25 -5.39 -10.23
N ASN A 303 -7.49 -6.29 -10.85
CA ASN A 303 -7.54 -6.55 -12.29
C ASN A 303 -8.87 -7.19 -12.71
N THR A 304 -9.40 -8.14 -11.93
CA THR A 304 -10.73 -8.71 -12.18
C THR A 304 -11.81 -7.63 -12.10
N GLN A 305 -11.75 -6.72 -11.13
CA GLN A 305 -12.70 -5.61 -11.02
C GLN A 305 -12.60 -4.61 -12.17
N ILE A 306 -11.39 -4.32 -12.67
CA ILE A 306 -11.19 -3.44 -13.83
C ILE A 306 -11.77 -4.08 -15.08
N GLN A 307 -11.51 -5.38 -15.29
CA GLN A 307 -12.02 -6.12 -16.45
C GLN A 307 -13.55 -6.25 -16.42
N GLU A 308 -14.15 -6.52 -15.25
CA GLU A 308 -15.61 -6.53 -15.07
C GLU A 308 -16.23 -5.17 -15.40
N LYS A 309 -15.56 -4.08 -15.04
CA LYS A 309 -16.02 -2.70 -15.30
C LYS A 309 -15.89 -2.28 -16.77
N GLU A 310 -14.87 -2.78 -17.48
CA GLU A 310 -14.70 -2.52 -18.92
C GLU A 310 -15.68 -3.31 -19.80
N MET A 311 -16.24 -4.41 -19.27
CA MET A 311 -17.26 -5.23 -19.94
C MET A 311 -18.70 -4.81 -19.63
N GLU A 312 -18.92 -3.80 -18.78
CA GLU A 312 -20.25 -3.32 -18.39
C GLU A 312 -20.86 -2.40 -19.47
N LEU A 313 -22.11 -2.67 -19.86
CA LEU A 313 -22.81 -1.86 -20.88
C LEU A 313 -23.17 -0.46 -20.33
N PRO A 314 -22.95 0.63 -21.09
CA PRO A 314 -23.26 1.99 -20.64
C PRO A 314 -24.75 2.25 -20.40
N ILE A 315 -25.62 1.60 -21.19
CA ILE A 315 -27.08 1.67 -21.09
C ILE A 315 -27.60 0.24 -21.25
N SER A 316 -28.53 -0.19 -20.39
CA SER A 316 -29.09 -1.53 -20.49
C SER A 316 -29.94 -1.71 -21.75
N ASN A 317 -29.98 -2.92 -22.32
CA ASN A 317 -30.81 -3.25 -23.49
C ASN A 317 -32.28 -2.92 -23.25
N LYS A 318 -32.77 -3.15 -22.03
CA LYS A 318 -34.14 -2.82 -21.63
C LYS A 318 -34.42 -1.33 -21.79
N GLU A 319 -33.52 -0.48 -21.30
CA GLU A 319 -33.68 0.97 -21.37
C GLU A 319 -33.55 1.50 -22.81
N GLN A 320 -32.62 0.96 -23.60
CA GLN A 320 -32.50 1.29 -25.02
C GLN A 320 -33.77 0.91 -25.80
N LEU A 321 -34.32 -0.27 -25.51
CA LEU A 321 -35.55 -0.74 -26.12
C LEU A 321 -36.76 0.11 -25.72
N GLU A 322 -36.89 0.46 -24.43
CA GLU A 322 -37.97 1.34 -23.94
C GLU A 322 -37.94 2.70 -24.66
N ARG A 323 -36.76 3.27 -24.88
CA ARG A 323 -36.60 4.51 -25.66
C ARG A 323 -37.01 4.36 -27.11
N LEU A 324 -36.64 3.24 -27.76
CA LEU A 324 -37.01 2.97 -29.16
C LEU A 324 -38.50 2.68 -29.33
N LEU A 325 -39.18 2.13 -28.32
CA LEU A 325 -40.61 1.82 -28.41
C LEU A 325 -41.51 2.96 -27.92
N ALA A 326 -40.94 4.01 -27.31
CA ALA A 326 -41.70 5.09 -26.65
C ALA A 326 -42.72 5.78 -27.57
N ASP A 327 -42.37 5.97 -28.86
CA ASP A 327 -43.21 6.67 -29.83
C ASP A 327 -44.13 5.72 -30.64
N MET A 328 -44.15 4.43 -30.28
CA MET A 328 -44.88 3.39 -31.01
C MET A 328 -46.14 2.97 -30.26
N SER A 329 -47.19 2.58 -31.00
CA SER A 329 -48.38 2.03 -30.34
C SER A 329 -48.06 0.69 -29.67
N VAL A 330 -48.85 0.37 -28.63
CA VAL A 330 -48.74 -0.91 -27.90
C VAL A 330 -48.93 -2.09 -28.86
N GLU A 331 -49.81 -1.95 -29.86
CA GLU A 331 -50.06 -2.97 -30.88
C GLU A 331 -48.85 -3.20 -31.78
N VAL A 332 -48.22 -2.13 -32.28
CA VAL A 332 -47.01 -2.27 -33.12
C VAL A 332 -45.88 -2.91 -32.31
N SER A 333 -45.69 -2.50 -31.06
CA SER A 333 -44.67 -3.08 -30.17
C SER A 333 -44.88 -4.59 -29.95
N ALA A 334 -46.13 -5.01 -29.74
CA ALA A 334 -46.48 -6.42 -29.59
C ALA A 334 -46.24 -7.22 -30.89
N ASN A 335 -46.51 -6.64 -32.06
CA ASN A 335 -46.25 -7.28 -33.34
C ASN A 335 -44.75 -7.49 -33.59
N LEU A 336 -43.89 -6.50 -33.26
CA LEU A 336 -42.43 -6.66 -33.37
C LEU A 336 -41.87 -7.76 -32.44
N GLN A 337 -42.40 -7.83 -31.22
CA GLN A 337 -42.04 -8.90 -30.27
C GLN A 337 -42.48 -10.29 -30.76
N ALA A 338 -43.65 -10.40 -31.40
CA ALA A 338 -44.13 -11.67 -31.95
C ALA A 338 -43.24 -12.15 -33.11
N VAL A 339 -42.88 -11.25 -34.04
CA VAL A 339 -42.04 -11.59 -35.20
C VAL A 339 -40.60 -11.88 -34.79
N SER A 340 -40.03 -11.12 -33.83
CA SER A 340 -38.69 -11.45 -33.29
C SER A 340 -38.67 -12.77 -32.51
N GLY A 341 -39.77 -13.12 -31.83
CA GLY A 341 -39.97 -14.44 -31.24
C GLY A 341 -39.92 -15.55 -32.30
N ALA A 342 -40.71 -15.41 -33.36
CA ALA A 342 -40.72 -16.37 -34.48
C ALA A 342 -39.34 -16.48 -35.15
N ARG A 343 -38.61 -15.37 -35.32
CA ARG A 343 -37.25 -15.40 -35.88
C ARG A 343 -36.26 -16.17 -35.01
N ARG A 344 -36.32 -16.03 -33.68
CA ARG A 344 -35.51 -16.84 -32.75
C ARG A 344 -35.83 -18.32 -32.86
N GLN A 345 -37.12 -18.65 -32.96
CA GLN A 345 -37.58 -20.03 -33.15
C GLN A 345 -37.09 -20.60 -34.49
N LEU A 346 -37.05 -19.80 -35.55
CA LEU A 346 -36.50 -20.20 -36.84
C LEU A 346 -34.99 -20.47 -36.74
N SER A 347 -34.22 -19.58 -36.12
CA SER A 347 -32.77 -19.77 -35.89
C SER A 347 -32.45 -20.99 -35.01
N ALA A 348 -33.34 -21.31 -34.06
CA ALA A 348 -33.27 -22.51 -33.23
C ALA A 348 -33.82 -23.78 -33.91
N ALA A 349 -34.27 -23.68 -35.16
CA ALA A 349 -34.92 -24.75 -35.92
C ALA A 349 -36.19 -25.35 -35.25
N GLU A 350 -36.90 -24.54 -34.45
CA GLU A 350 -38.15 -24.90 -33.79
C GLU A 350 -39.39 -24.71 -34.69
N ILE A 351 -39.30 -23.78 -35.64
CA ILE A 351 -40.31 -23.55 -36.69
C ILE A 351 -39.65 -23.58 -38.07
N ASP A 352 -40.43 -23.87 -39.11
CA ASP A 352 -39.95 -23.79 -40.49
C ASP A 352 -40.09 -22.36 -41.08
N GLY A 353 -39.48 -22.14 -42.25
CA GLY A 353 -39.51 -20.85 -42.93
C GLY A 353 -40.92 -20.39 -43.30
N VAL A 354 -41.84 -21.31 -43.59
CA VAL A 354 -43.22 -21.00 -43.97
C VAL A 354 -43.98 -20.45 -42.78
N GLN A 355 -43.76 -21.00 -41.58
CA GLN A 355 -44.35 -20.52 -40.34
C GLN A 355 -43.85 -19.13 -39.95
N PHE A 356 -42.56 -18.85 -40.16
CA PHE A 356 -42.00 -17.51 -39.97
C PHE A 356 -42.60 -16.49 -40.94
N GLU A 357 -42.61 -16.80 -42.24
CA GLU A 357 -43.17 -15.95 -43.30
C GLU A 357 -44.66 -15.66 -43.03
N SER A 358 -45.44 -16.67 -42.65
CA SER A 358 -46.84 -16.50 -42.26
C SER A 358 -47.02 -15.58 -41.04
N THR A 359 -46.13 -15.66 -40.05
CA THR A 359 -46.19 -14.80 -38.86
C THR A 359 -45.85 -13.36 -39.21
N ALA A 360 -44.85 -13.14 -40.05
CA ALA A 360 -44.50 -11.80 -40.53
C ALA A 360 -45.65 -11.18 -41.35
N SER A 361 -46.27 -11.95 -42.24
CA SER A 361 -47.40 -11.50 -43.06
C SER A 361 -48.62 -11.14 -42.21
N GLU A 362 -48.96 -11.95 -41.20
CA GLU A 362 -50.08 -11.67 -40.29
C GLU A 362 -49.83 -10.43 -39.40
N ARG A 363 -48.60 -10.25 -38.90
CA ARG A 363 -48.28 -9.24 -37.87
C ARG A 363 -47.82 -7.90 -38.44
N LEU A 364 -47.15 -7.92 -39.58
CA LEU A 364 -46.60 -6.72 -40.23
C LEU A 364 -47.35 -6.35 -41.51
N GLY A 365 -48.18 -7.24 -42.06
CA GLY A 365 -48.85 -7.04 -43.34
C GLY A 365 -47.91 -7.12 -44.54
N VAL A 366 -46.71 -7.71 -44.37
CA VAL A 366 -45.70 -7.86 -45.42
C VAL A 366 -45.09 -9.25 -45.42
N ASP A 367 -44.63 -9.71 -46.58
CA ASP A 367 -43.99 -11.01 -46.73
C ASP A 367 -42.48 -10.88 -46.52
N LEU A 368 -42.03 -11.13 -45.28
CA LEU A 368 -40.62 -11.09 -44.91
C LEU A 368 -39.96 -12.47 -45.15
N PRO A 369 -38.91 -12.58 -45.99
CA PRO A 369 -38.38 -13.87 -46.40
C PRO A 369 -37.71 -14.62 -45.24
N SER A 370 -37.90 -15.93 -45.17
CA SER A 370 -37.28 -16.80 -44.14
C SER A 370 -35.75 -16.80 -44.13
N ARG A 371 -35.12 -16.38 -45.24
CA ARG A 371 -33.65 -16.24 -45.35
C ARG A 371 -33.12 -14.85 -44.99
N TRP A 372 -33.97 -13.96 -44.47
CA TRP A 372 -33.55 -12.62 -44.07
C TRP A 372 -32.48 -12.67 -42.97
N ASN A 373 -31.34 -12.02 -43.24
CA ASN A 373 -30.17 -12.04 -42.35
C ASN A 373 -30.17 -10.89 -41.32
N GLY A 374 -31.18 -10.01 -41.36
CA GLY A 374 -31.26 -8.82 -40.50
C GLY A 374 -30.91 -7.51 -41.21
N GLY A 375 -30.28 -7.57 -42.39
CA GLY A 375 -29.96 -6.41 -43.21
C GLY A 375 -31.23 -5.76 -43.78
N VAL A 376 -31.30 -4.45 -43.71
CA VAL A 376 -32.43 -3.64 -44.20
C VAL A 376 -31.90 -2.42 -44.94
N GLN A 377 -32.47 -2.14 -46.11
CA GLN A 377 -32.10 -0.98 -46.93
C GLN A 377 -33.35 -0.24 -47.43
N VAL A 378 -33.33 1.10 -47.35
CA VAL A 378 -34.34 1.98 -47.96
C VAL A 378 -33.80 2.54 -49.26
N GLN A 379 -34.59 2.53 -50.34
CA GLN A 379 -34.19 3.03 -51.65
C GLN A 379 -35.35 3.69 -52.39
N GLY A 380 -35.10 4.85 -52.99
CA GLY A 380 -36.05 5.53 -53.89
C GLY A 380 -36.04 4.90 -55.30
N ASN A 381 -37.21 4.61 -55.83
CA ASN A 381 -37.42 3.83 -57.05
C ASN A 381 -38.43 4.48 -58.00
N VAL A 382 -38.39 4.06 -59.27
CA VAL A 382 -39.38 4.40 -60.30
C VAL A 382 -39.82 3.14 -61.06
N TYR A 383 -41.04 3.13 -61.58
CA TYR A 383 -41.53 2.05 -62.43
C TYR A 383 -41.18 2.31 -63.91
N GLU A 384 -40.38 1.42 -64.50
CA GLU A 384 -40.05 1.43 -65.92
C GLU A 384 -40.91 0.40 -66.67
N GLU A 385 -41.65 0.81 -67.70
CA GLU A 385 -42.34 -0.14 -68.58
C GLU A 385 -41.34 -0.74 -69.58
N ALA A 386 -41.02 -2.04 -69.43
CA ALA A 386 -40.25 -2.77 -70.43
C ALA A 386 -41.20 -3.58 -71.33
N GLU A 387 -40.91 -3.62 -72.63
CA GLU A 387 -41.59 -4.55 -73.55
C GLU A 387 -41.07 -5.97 -73.30
N SER A 388 -41.93 -6.83 -72.73
CA SER A 388 -41.68 -8.26 -72.59
C SER A 388 -42.47 -9.04 -73.65
N ILE A 389 -42.07 -10.30 -73.89
CA ILE A 389 -42.67 -11.18 -74.91
C ILE A 389 -44.16 -11.46 -74.62
N ASP A 390 -44.60 -11.33 -73.37
CA ASP A 390 -45.97 -11.64 -72.91
C ASP A 390 -46.79 -10.40 -72.50
N GLY A 391 -46.27 -9.18 -72.70
CA GLY A 391 -46.97 -7.92 -72.40
C GLY A 391 -46.07 -6.85 -71.80
N LYS A 392 -46.66 -5.72 -71.37
CA LYS A 392 -45.93 -4.67 -70.64
C LYS A 392 -45.62 -5.16 -69.22
N GLU A 393 -44.35 -5.41 -68.91
CA GLU A 393 -43.90 -5.65 -67.53
C GLU A 393 -43.33 -4.36 -66.95
N ARG A 394 -43.74 -4.05 -65.71
CA ARG A 394 -43.18 -2.93 -64.95
C ARG A 394 -41.95 -3.43 -64.19
N HIS A 395 -40.78 -2.92 -64.55
CA HIS A 395 -39.54 -3.12 -63.80
C HIS A 395 -39.34 -2.01 -62.79
N VAL A 396 -38.83 -2.35 -61.62
CA VAL A 396 -38.44 -1.38 -60.58
C VAL A 396 -36.97 -1.02 -60.80
N THR A 397 -36.71 0.26 -61.07
CA THR A 397 -35.35 0.78 -61.29
C THR A 397 -35.03 1.84 -60.22
N PRO A 398 -33.83 1.84 -59.60
CA PRO A 398 -33.46 2.87 -58.63
C PRO A 398 -33.44 4.26 -59.27
N ALA A 399 -34.15 5.22 -58.67
CA ALA A 399 -34.36 6.55 -59.25
C ALA A 399 -33.04 7.32 -59.48
N HIS A 400 -32.06 7.11 -58.59
CA HIS A 400 -30.72 7.71 -58.70
C HIS A 400 -29.92 7.25 -59.92
N VAL A 401 -30.14 6.02 -60.41
CA VAL A 401 -29.47 5.50 -61.61
C VAL A 401 -29.95 6.24 -62.86
N LEU A 402 -31.21 6.67 -62.85
CA LEU A 402 -31.85 7.40 -63.94
C LEU A 402 -31.77 8.93 -63.77
N GLY A 403 -31.27 9.42 -62.63
CA GLY A 403 -31.19 10.85 -62.32
C GLY A 403 -32.55 11.52 -62.18
N VAL A 404 -33.58 10.78 -61.78
CA VAL A 404 -34.95 11.26 -61.60
C VAL A 404 -35.36 11.25 -60.13
N GLU A 405 -36.41 12.00 -59.79
CA GLU A 405 -37.03 11.93 -58.47
C GLU A 405 -37.73 10.57 -58.28
N PRO A 406 -37.69 9.97 -57.07
CA PRO A 406 -38.40 8.72 -56.78
C PRO A 406 -39.92 8.84 -56.95
N GLU A 407 -40.53 7.83 -57.56
CA GLU A 407 -42.00 7.66 -57.58
C GLU A 407 -42.49 7.01 -56.29
N PHE A 408 -41.67 6.15 -55.68
CA PHE A 408 -41.93 5.49 -54.39
C PHE A 408 -40.63 5.13 -53.67
N TRP A 409 -40.73 4.74 -52.40
CA TRP A 409 -39.63 4.33 -51.55
C TRP A 409 -39.79 2.86 -51.14
N GLY A 410 -38.89 2.00 -51.60
CA GLY A 410 -38.87 0.58 -51.27
C GLY A 410 -38.02 0.28 -50.03
N VAL A 411 -38.51 -0.63 -49.19
CA VAL A 411 -37.77 -1.26 -48.08
C VAL A 411 -37.38 -2.67 -48.50
N TYR A 412 -36.08 -2.95 -48.47
CA TYR A 412 -35.49 -4.21 -48.90
C TYR A 412 -34.91 -4.97 -47.72
N ALA A 413 -35.18 -6.28 -47.66
CA ALA A 413 -34.56 -7.22 -46.74
C ALA A 413 -33.40 -7.92 -47.42
N GLU A 414 -32.23 -7.96 -46.76
CA GLU A 414 -31.06 -8.67 -47.24
C GLU A 414 -31.13 -10.15 -46.82
N THR A 415 -30.94 -11.07 -47.75
CA THR A 415 -30.88 -12.50 -47.47
C THR A 415 -29.46 -12.97 -47.18
N ASP A 416 -29.32 -14.16 -46.61
CA ASP A 416 -28.03 -14.80 -46.30
C ASP A 416 -27.08 -14.97 -47.52
N ASP A 417 -27.59 -14.96 -48.74
CA ASP A 417 -26.81 -14.96 -49.99
C ASP A 417 -26.49 -13.55 -50.54
N GLY A 418 -26.88 -12.49 -49.80
CA GLY A 418 -26.64 -11.09 -50.15
C GLY A 418 -27.66 -10.49 -51.12
N ALA A 419 -28.71 -11.24 -51.50
CA ALA A 419 -29.78 -10.67 -52.32
C ALA A 419 -30.64 -9.68 -51.52
N HIS A 420 -31.13 -8.63 -52.18
CA HIS A 420 -31.98 -7.61 -51.57
C HIS A 420 -33.39 -7.75 -52.15
N LEU A 421 -34.33 -8.22 -51.34
CA LEU A 421 -35.71 -8.48 -51.74
C LEU A 421 -36.61 -7.32 -51.28
N LEU A 422 -37.39 -6.76 -52.21
CA LEU A 422 -38.37 -5.71 -51.89
C LEU A 422 -39.48 -6.31 -51.01
N VAL A 423 -39.69 -5.74 -49.82
CA VAL A 423 -40.63 -6.24 -48.81
C VAL A 423 -41.85 -5.32 -48.69
N ALA A 424 -41.66 -4.02 -48.88
CA ALA A 424 -42.71 -3.01 -48.81
C ALA A 424 -42.34 -1.77 -49.62
N ASP A 425 -43.34 -1.08 -50.17
CA ASP A 425 -43.21 0.22 -50.82
C ASP A 425 -44.06 1.30 -50.11
N PHE A 426 -43.56 2.53 -50.12
CA PHE A 426 -44.17 3.67 -49.45
C PHE A 426 -44.14 4.93 -50.33
N ASP A 427 -45.11 5.81 -50.14
CA ASP A 427 -45.21 7.09 -50.85
C ASP A 427 -44.15 8.10 -50.39
N SER A 428 -43.56 7.92 -49.20
CA SER A 428 -42.54 8.82 -48.64
C SER A 428 -41.36 8.09 -48.02
N GLN A 429 -40.20 8.74 -48.07
CA GLN A 429 -38.95 8.25 -47.46
C GLN A 429 -39.11 8.03 -45.95
N GLU A 430 -39.79 8.94 -45.26
CA GLU A 430 -40.01 8.89 -43.81
C GLU A 430 -40.80 7.63 -43.40
N GLN A 431 -41.85 7.27 -44.16
CA GLN A 431 -42.63 6.05 -43.89
C GLN A 431 -41.79 4.79 -44.10
N ALA A 432 -41.01 4.73 -45.18
CA ALA A 432 -40.10 3.63 -45.44
C ALA A 432 -39.01 3.49 -44.35
N GLU A 433 -38.50 4.61 -43.85
CA GLU A 433 -37.49 4.68 -42.81
C GLU A 433 -38.00 4.25 -41.43
N VAL A 434 -39.25 4.60 -41.08
CA VAL A 434 -39.93 4.11 -39.87
C VAL A 434 -40.14 2.60 -39.95
N PHE A 435 -40.55 2.08 -41.11
CA PHE A 435 -40.72 0.64 -41.31
C PHE A 435 -39.37 -0.11 -41.29
N ALA A 436 -38.31 0.47 -41.86
CA ALA A 436 -36.98 -0.10 -41.78
C ALA A 436 -36.46 -0.21 -40.35
N ASP A 437 -36.74 0.77 -39.49
CA ASP A 437 -36.41 0.70 -38.06
C ASP A 437 -37.17 -0.41 -37.33
N GLN A 438 -38.42 -0.66 -37.70
CA GLN A 438 -39.21 -1.76 -37.14
C GLN A 438 -38.56 -3.11 -37.44
N LEU A 439 -38.11 -3.32 -38.67
CA LEU A 439 -37.35 -4.50 -39.06
C LEU A 439 -36.01 -4.58 -38.33
N ALA A 440 -35.28 -3.47 -38.20
CA ALA A 440 -34.03 -3.45 -37.44
C ALA A 440 -34.24 -3.78 -35.94
N VAL A 441 -35.34 -3.35 -35.33
CA VAL A 441 -35.70 -3.72 -33.94
C VAL A 441 -36.03 -5.21 -33.85
N ILE A 442 -36.73 -5.79 -34.84
CA ILE A 442 -36.96 -7.24 -34.90
C ILE A 442 -35.63 -8.00 -34.94
N ASP A 443 -34.65 -7.53 -35.72
CA ASP A 443 -33.31 -8.12 -35.76
C ASP A 443 -32.61 -8.05 -34.40
N ALA A 444 -32.58 -6.87 -33.78
CA ALA A 444 -31.97 -6.67 -32.48
C ALA A 444 -32.61 -7.52 -31.37
N LEU A 445 -33.95 -7.65 -31.37
CA LEU A 445 -34.70 -8.49 -30.41
C LEU A 445 -34.55 -9.98 -30.65
N SER A 446 -34.11 -10.36 -31.85
CA SER A 446 -33.84 -11.77 -32.19
C SER A 446 -32.43 -12.20 -31.77
N GLU A 447 -31.57 -11.26 -31.40
CA GLU A 447 -30.21 -11.52 -30.96
C GLU A 447 -30.17 -12.18 -29.57
N SER A 448 -29.32 -13.20 -29.44
CA SER A 448 -29.16 -13.99 -28.21
C SER A 448 -28.02 -13.48 -27.33
N ASN A 449 -26.98 -12.92 -27.94
CA ASN A 449 -25.90 -12.27 -27.21
C ASN A 449 -26.36 -10.87 -26.75
N GLU A 450 -26.40 -10.65 -25.43
CA GLU A 450 -26.87 -9.39 -24.85
C GLU A 450 -26.01 -8.19 -25.30
N HIS A 451 -24.72 -8.36 -25.53
CA HIS A 451 -23.83 -7.27 -25.97
C HIS A 451 -24.00 -6.96 -27.46
N GLU A 452 -24.19 -7.97 -28.31
CA GLU A 452 -24.52 -7.76 -29.72
C GLU A 452 -25.90 -7.12 -29.89
N GLN A 453 -26.86 -7.54 -29.06
CA GLN A 453 -28.17 -6.90 -28.98
C GLN A 453 -28.04 -5.42 -28.62
N ALA A 454 -27.21 -5.08 -27.63
CA ALA A 454 -26.94 -3.70 -27.23
C ALA A 454 -26.36 -2.86 -28.39
N ALA A 455 -25.41 -3.43 -29.13
CA ALA A 455 -24.79 -2.77 -30.27
C ALA A 455 -25.81 -2.51 -31.40
N LYS A 456 -26.67 -3.49 -31.69
CA LYS A 456 -27.76 -3.36 -32.67
C LYS A 456 -28.78 -2.29 -32.24
N LEU A 457 -29.23 -2.30 -30.99
CA LEU A 457 -30.16 -1.29 -30.44
C LEU A 457 -29.56 0.13 -30.47
N ALA A 458 -28.29 0.28 -30.08
CA ALA A 458 -27.61 1.57 -30.10
C ALA A 458 -27.46 2.13 -31.53
N ARG A 459 -27.25 1.26 -32.53
CA ARG A 459 -27.19 1.66 -33.94
C ARG A 459 -28.54 2.16 -34.47
N ILE A 460 -29.64 1.54 -34.06
CA ILE A 460 -31.00 1.99 -34.40
C ILE A 460 -31.26 3.37 -33.76
N ALA A 461 -30.90 3.54 -32.50
CA ALA A 461 -31.04 4.80 -31.77
C ALA A 461 -30.23 5.94 -32.43
N GLU A 462 -28.97 5.70 -32.81
CA GLU A 462 -28.16 6.70 -33.54
C GLU A 462 -28.83 7.08 -34.88
N ASN A 463 -29.30 6.11 -35.66
CA ASN A 463 -29.94 6.39 -36.93
C ASN A 463 -31.20 7.23 -36.79
N ARG A 464 -32.03 6.99 -35.76
CA ARG A 464 -33.21 7.83 -35.46
C ARG A 464 -32.83 9.25 -35.08
N ILE A 465 -31.92 9.40 -34.12
CA ILE A 465 -31.44 10.72 -33.66
C ILE A 465 -30.79 11.50 -34.81
N ARG A 466 -30.08 10.82 -35.71
CA ARG A 466 -29.47 11.46 -36.88
C ARG A 466 -30.50 11.97 -37.91
N ARG A 467 -31.65 11.32 -38.01
CA ARG A 467 -32.71 11.66 -38.98
C ARG A 467 -33.71 12.68 -38.43
N ASP A 468 -33.88 12.75 -37.11
CA ASP A 468 -34.76 13.73 -36.48
C ASP A 468 -34.23 15.17 -36.70
N PRO A 469 -34.98 16.03 -37.42
CA PRO A 469 -34.56 17.41 -37.67
C PRO A 469 -34.45 18.27 -36.41
N ASN A 470 -35.00 17.83 -35.27
CA ASN A 470 -34.91 18.52 -33.99
C ASN A 470 -33.69 18.11 -33.15
N SER A 471 -32.98 17.04 -33.55
CA SER A 471 -31.82 16.55 -32.81
C SER A 471 -30.62 17.48 -32.97
N SER A 472 -29.94 17.78 -31.87
CA SER A 472 -28.75 18.63 -31.88
C SER A 472 -27.49 17.86 -32.30
N ASP A 473 -26.44 18.59 -32.70
CA ASP A 473 -25.09 18.03 -32.92
C ASP A 473 -24.58 17.26 -31.68
N SER A 474 -25.01 17.68 -30.49
CA SER A 474 -24.68 17.02 -29.23
C SER A 474 -25.39 15.67 -29.10
N ASP A 475 -26.68 15.60 -29.43
CA ASP A 475 -27.47 14.37 -29.33
C ASP A 475 -26.94 13.29 -30.28
N ILE A 476 -26.60 13.68 -31.51
CA ILE A 476 -25.99 12.80 -32.52
C ILE A 476 -24.60 12.32 -32.05
N SER A 477 -23.81 13.19 -31.42
CA SER A 477 -22.50 12.82 -30.88
C SER A 477 -22.62 11.83 -29.73
N THR A 478 -23.56 12.05 -28.81
CA THR A 478 -23.82 11.14 -27.68
C THR A 478 -24.26 9.77 -28.18
N ALA A 479 -25.25 9.72 -29.08
CA ALA A 479 -25.73 8.45 -29.63
C ALA A 479 -24.64 7.66 -30.38
N LYS A 480 -23.73 8.38 -31.06
CA LYS A 480 -22.58 7.78 -31.73
C LYS A 480 -21.55 7.20 -30.75
N GLU A 481 -21.31 7.87 -29.62
CA GLU A 481 -20.42 7.36 -28.58
C GLU A 481 -21.06 6.16 -27.86
N ASP A 482 -22.37 6.21 -27.58
CA ASP A 482 -23.11 5.08 -27.01
C ASP A 482 -23.05 3.85 -27.92
N ARG A 483 -23.22 4.02 -29.25
CA ARG A 483 -23.04 2.92 -30.22
C ARG A 483 -21.62 2.40 -30.22
N LYS A 484 -20.60 3.25 -30.26
CA LYS A 484 -19.19 2.81 -30.24
C LYS A 484 -18.86 2.04 -28.96
N ALA A 485 -19.37 2.48 -27.82
CA ALA A 485 -19.15 1.83 -26.55
C ALA A 485 -19.83 0.45 -26.54
N ALA A 486 -21.09 0.36 -26.99
CA ALA A 486 -21.80 -0.91 -27.11
C ALA A 486 -21.11 -1.88 -28.10
N GLU A 487 -20.64 -1.39 -29.26
CA GLU A 487 -19.87 -2.20 -30.22
C GLU A 487 -18.52 -2.65 -29.68
N ALA A 488 -17.82 -1.81 -28.92
CA ALA A 488 -16.55 -2.18 -28.28
C ALA A 488 -16.77 -3.28 -27.23
N VAL A 489 -17.79 -3.16 -26.40
CA VAL A 489 -18.16 -4.18 -25.42
C VAL A 489 -18.59 -5.48 -26.12
N ALA A 490 -19.37 -5.40 -27.19
CA ALA A 490 -19.76 -6.56 -28.00
C ALA A 490 -18.54 -7.27 -28.60
N MET A 491 -17.58 -6.51 -29.15
CA MET A 491 -16.35 -7.06 -29.70
C MET A 491 -15.49 -7.73 -28.63
N LEU A 492 -15.42 -7.16 -27.42
CA LEU A 492 -14.65 -7.72 -26.30
C LEU A 492 -15.31 -8.96 -25.68
N SER A 493 -16.62 -9.14 -25.88
CA SER A 493 -17.41 -10.27 -25.36
C SER A 493 -17.71 -11.34 -26.43
N ASP A 494 -17.12 -11.22 -27.63
CA ASP A 494 -17.22 -12.20 -28.70
C ASP A 494 -16.29 -13.39 -28.42
N ASP A 495 -16.89 -14.53 -28.07
CA ASP A 495 -16.19 -15.79 -27.76
C ASP A 495 -15.33 -16.33 -28.93
N ASP A 496 -15.72 -16.10 -30.18
CA ASP A 496 -14.99 -16.57 -31.37
C ASP A 496 -13.78 -15.67 -31.65
N LEU A 497 -13.93 -14.35 -31.46
CA LEU A 497 -12.83 -13.40 -31.55
C LEU A 497 -11.79 -13.64 -30.46
N GLN A 498 -12.22 -13.87 -29.21
CA GLN A 498 -11.30 -14.18 -28.10
C GLN A 498 -10.49 -15.46 -28.36
N ARG A 499 -11.12 -16.51 -28.92
CA ARG A 499 -10.42 -17.73 -29.33
C ARG A 499 -9.38 -17.47 -30.42
N ARG A 500 -9.72 -16.70 -31.45
CA ARG A 500 -8.79 -16.34 -32.54
C ARG A 500 -7.63 -15.47 -32.08
N ILE A 501 -7.84 -14.56 -31.13
CA ILE A 501 -6.78 -13.75 -30.53
C ILE A 501 -5.80 -14.66 -29.79
N ALA A 502 -6.29 -15.59 -28.98
CA ALA A 502 -5.45 -16.57 -28.29
C ALA A 502 -4.65 -17.46 -29.26
N GLU A 503 -5.25 -17.87 -30.39
CA GLU A 503 -4.54 -18.61 -31.45
C GLU A 503 -3.49 -17.77 -32.17
N LEU A 504 -3.76 -16.49 -32.43
CA LEU A 504 -2.82 -15.57 -33.10
C LEU A 504 -1.64 -15.18 -32.21
N GLU A 505 -1.87 -15.00 -30.91
CA GLU A 505 -0.80 -14.77 -29.92
C GLU A 505 0.11 -16.00 -29.83
N HIS A 506 -0.47 -17.21 -29.81
CA HIS A 506 0.29 -18.46 -29.85
C HIS A 506 1.16 -18.58 -31.11
N LEU A 507 0.66 -18.15 -32.27
CA LEU A 507 1.40 -18.19 -33.54
C LEU A 507 2.49 -17.11 -33.66
N GLN A 508 2.33 -15.94 -33.01
CA GLN A 508 3.34 -14.89 -33.01
C GLN A 508 4.55 -15.23 -32.12
N THR A 509 4.32 -15.96 -31.02
CA THR A 509 5.40 -16.42 -30.13
C THR A 509 6.30 -17.47 -30.81
N GLU A 510 5.76 -18.26 -31.74
CA GLU A 510 6.53 -19.28 -32.47
C GLU A 510 7.46 -18.72 -33.58
N GLN A 511 7.38 -17.43 -33.93
CA GLN A 511 8.09 -16.85 -35.09
C GLN A 511 9.28 -15.91 -34.79
N GLN A 512 9.78 -15.80 -33.55
CA GLN A 512 11.02 -15.06 -33.29
C GLN A 512 12.27 -15.96 -33.44
N PRO A 513 13.24 -15.63 -34.31
CA PRO A 513 14.43 -16.44 -34.50
C PRO A 513 15.48 -16.21 -33.40
N ALA A 514 16.02 -17.31 -32.89
CA ALA A 514 17.18 -17.35 -32.01
C ALA A 514 18.44 -16.82 -32.73
N GLU A 515 19.03 -15.73 -32.23
CA GLU A 515 20.36 -15.30 -32.67
C GLU A 515 21.45 -16.07 -31.91
N ALA A 516 22.26 -16.77 -32.71
CA ALA A 516 23.29 -17.71 -32.32
C ALA A 516 24.56 -17.04 -31.75
N GLY A 517 25.25 -17.81 -30.90
CA GLY A 517 26.44 -17.38 -30.16
C GLY A 517 27.68 -17.04 -30.99
N VAL A 518 28.50 -16.18 -30.41
CA VAL A 518 29.87 -15.90 -30.83
C VAL A 518 30.82 -16.38 -29.73
N GLN A 519 31.51 -17.49 -29.99
CA GLN A 519 32.68 -17.93 -29.22
C GLN A 519 33.93 -17.17 -29.66
N ARG A 520 34.79 -16.76 -28.70
CA ARG A 520 36.26 -16.59 -28.86
C ARG A 520 36.95 -16.35 -27.50
N PRO A 521 38.27 -16.60 -27.34
CA PRO A 521 38.82 -17.85 -26.78
C PRO A 521 39.58 -17.67 -25.45
N SER A 522 39.88 -18.81 -24.81
CA SER A 522 40.70 -18.97 -23.60
C SER A 522 42.21 -18.75 -23.86
N GLU A 523 42.87 -17.90 -23.06
CA GLU A 523 44.35 -17.81 -23.00
C GLU A 523 44.89 -17.99 -21.56
N GLU A 524 45.60 -19.11 -21.41
CA GLU A 524 46.88 -19.39 -20.72
C GLU A 524 47.24 -18.74 -19.37
N LYS A 525 47.52 -19.61 -18.39
CA LYS A 525 47.79 -19.30 -16.97
C LYS A 525 49.23 -19.62 -16.51
N ALA A 526 50.22 -19.68 -17.41
CA ALA A 526 51.48 -20.38 -17.12
C ALA A 526 52.68 -19.54 -16.62
N ASP A 527 52.77 -18.22 -16.81
CA ASP A 527 54.01 -17.46 -16.53
C ASP A 527 53.87 -16.31 -15.49
N ARG A 528 53.43 -16.59 -14.25
CA ARG A 528 53.31 -15.59 -13.18
C ARG A 528 54.38 -15.76 -12.10
N THR A 529 55.17 -14.71 -11.81
CA THR A 529 56.16 -14.71 -10.71
C THR A 529 55.56 -14.06 -9.47
N TYR A 530 55.30 -14.84 -8.41
CA TYR A 530 54.68 -14.34 -7.18
C TYR A 530 55.68 -13.66 -6.24
N ILE A 531 55.23 -12.60 -5.56
CA ILE A 531 56.01 -11.77 -4.63
C ILE A 531 55.25 -11.61 -3.29
N ASP A 532 55.98 -11.53 -2.19
CA ASP A 532 55.40 -11.41 -0.84
C ASP A 532 55.36 -9.94 -0.42
N VAL A 533 54.17 -9.33 -0.49
CA VAL A 533 53.95 -7.90 -0.27
C VAL A 533 53.04 -7.70 0.94
N SER A 534 53.57 -7.05 1.97
CA SER A 534 52.80 -6.73 3.17
C SER A 534 51.69 -5.70 2.87
N PHE A 535 50.64 -5.68 3.69
CA PHE A 535 49.49 -4.78 3.46
C PHE A 535 49.86 -3.29 3.39
N LYS A 536 50.95 -2.88 4.07
CA LYS A 536 51.43 -1.48 4.06
C LYS A 536 52.16 -1.10 2.77
N GLU A 537 52.66 -2.09 2.03
CA GLU A 537 53.53 -1.90 0.85
C GLU A 537 52.78 -2.17 -0.47
N LYS A 538 51.49 -2.49 -0.38
CA LYS A 538 50.64 -2.88 -1.52
C LYS A 538 50.58 -1.80 -2.61
N ASP A 539 50.53 -0.53 -2.23
CA ASP A 539 50.40 0.57 -3.18
C ASP A 539 51.74 0.84 -3.90
N GLU A 540 52.86 0.55 -3.23
CA GLU A 540 54.21 0.61 -3.81
C GLU A 540 54.44 -0.54 -4.81
N ALA A 541 54.09 -1.78 -4.43
CA ALA A 541 54.19 -2.93 -5.33
C ALA A 541 53.27 -2.78 -6.56
N LYS A 542 52.04 -2.27 -6.34
CA LYS A 542 51.11 -1.96 -7.42
C LYS A 542 51.63 -0.85 -8.33
N GLY A 543 52.27 0.19 -7.77
CA GLY A 543 52.90 1.28 -8.52
C GLY A 543 54.03 0.83 -9.44
N LEU A 544 54.75 -0.23 -9.06
CA LEU A 544 55.81 -0.84 -9.86
C LEU A 544 55.30 -1.83 -10.91
N GLY A 545 54.00 -2.18 -10.88
CA GLY A 545 53.35 -3.04 -11.87
C GLY A 545 52.93 -4.43 -11.40
N ALA A 546 53.04 -4.73 -10.09
CA ALA A 546 52.52 -5.99 -9.54
C ALA A 546 50.98 -6.01 -9.56
N ARG A 547 50.43 -7.20 -9.77
CA ARG A 547 48.98 -7.47 -9.81
C ARG A 547 48.60 -8.47 -8.72
N TRP A 548 47.36 -8.38 -8.24
CA TRP A 548 46.84 -9.29 -7.23
C TRP A 548 46.10 -10.45 -7.88
N ASP A 549 46.52 -11.68 -7.58
CA ASP A 549 45.76 -12.87 -7.96
C ASP A 549 44.71 -13.17 -6.87
N ARG A 550 43.42 -13.05 -7.21
CA ARG A 550 42.32 -13.29 -6.28
C ARG A 550 42.13 -14.77 -5.92
N GLN A 551 42.56 -15.70 -6.77
CA GLN A 551 42.46 -17.14 -6.50
C GLN A 551 43.58 -17.61 -5.57
N GLU A 552 44.82 -17.20 -5.85
CA GLU A 552 45.98 -17.59 -5.02
C GLU A 552 46.22 -16.67 -3.82
N ARG A 553 45.47 -15.56 -3.71
CA ARG A 553 45.57 -14.54 -2.65
C ARG A 553 47.02 -14.05 -2.47
N SER A 554 47.71 -13.79 -3.58
CA SER A 554 49.10 -13.31 -3.56
C SER A 554 49.34 -12.26 -4.65
N TRP A 555 50.29 -11.36 -4.42
CA TRP A 555 50.78 -10.43 -5.43
C TRP A 555 51.70 -11.17 -6.41
N TYR A 556 51.66 -10.81 -7.68
CA TYR A 556 52.53 -11.36 -8.72
C TYR A 556 52.98 -10.28 -9.70
N VAL A 557 54.17 -10.47 -10.25
CA VAL A 557 54.74 -9.63 -11.32
C VAL A 557 54.33 -10.27 -12.66
N PRO A 558 53.65 -9.52 -13.57
CA PRO A 558 53.33 -10.01 -14.90
C PRO A 558 54.61 -10.29 -15.71
N PRO A 559 54.62 -11.29 -16.61
CA PRO A 559 55.83 -11.72 -17.33
C PRO A 559 56.45 -10.65 -18.23
N SER A 560 55.70 -9.60 -18.57
CA SER A 560 56.17 -8.46 -19.37
C SER A 560 56.83 -7.33 -18.55
N ALA A 561 56.86 -7.43 -17.22
CA ALA A 561 57.39 -6.39 -16.33
C ALA A 561 58.81 -6.72 -15.87
N ASP A 562 59.68 -5.71 -15.79
CA ASP A 562 61.03 -5.84 -15.25
C ASP A 562 60.95 -6.29 -13.78
N THR A 563 61.56 -7.44 -13.46
CA THR A 563 61.54 -8.03 -12.11
C THR A 563 62.51 -7.36 -11.15
N THR A 564 63.47 -6.57 -11.67
CA THR A 564 64.54 -5.93 -10.89
C THR A 564 64.04 -5.04 -9.74
N PRO A 565 62.98 -4.22 -9.89
CA PRO A 565 62.43 -3.38 -8.81
C PRO A 565 61.75 -4.17 -7.69
N PHE A 566 61.38 -5.43 -7.94
CA PHE A 566 60.65 -6.29 -7.01
C PHE A 566 61.55 -7.21 -6.20
N ALA A 567 62.87 -7.13 -6.36
CA ALA A 567 63.86 -7.98 -5.69
C ALA A 567 63.65 -8.03 -4.15
N LYS A 568 63.25 -6.90 -3.54
CA LYS A 568 62.98 -6.80 -2.11
C LYS A 568 61.80 -7.64 -1.60
N TRP A 569 60.88 -8.05 -2.48
CA TRP A 569 59.72 -8.90 -2.17
C TRP A 569 59.84 -10.32 -2.76
N MET A 570 60.98 -10.64 -3.37
CA MET A 570 61.27 -11.96 -3.95
C MET A 570 62.07 -12.87 -3.01
N GLU A 571 62.78 -12.33 -2.00
CA GLU A 571 63.51 -13.13 -1.03
C GLU A 571 62.60 -13.58 0.14
N LYS A 572 62.23 -14.87 0.14
CA LYS A 572 61.56 -15.52 1.29
C LYS A 572 62.53 -15.59 2.47
N THR A 573 62.34 -14.76 3.49
CA THR A 573 63.02 -14.92 4.79
C THR A 573 62.25 -15.96 5.63
N PRO A 574 62.87 -17.07 6.06
CA PRO A 574 62.22 -18.05 6.92
C PRO A 574 62.59 -17.77 8.38
N GLU A 575 61.63 -17.34 9.22
CA GLU A 575 61.75 -17.49 10.67
C GLU A 575 60.38 -17.61 11.34
N ALA A 576 60.25 -18.63 12.19
CA ALA A 576 59.01 -19.09 12.79
C ALA A 576 58.84 -18.59 14.24
N SER A 577 57.58 -18.44 14.65
CA SER A 577 57.03 -18.57 16.02
C SER A 577 57.75 -17.89 17.20
N GLN A 578 57.14 -16.84 17.77
CA GLN A 578 56.97 -16.70 19.23
C GLN A 578 56.06 -15.51 19.60
N ALA A 579 55.18 -15.75 20.56
CA ALA A 579 54.30 -14.77 21.19
C ALA A 579 55.07 -13.83 22.14
N PRO A 580 54.47 -12.66 22.45
CA PRO A 580 54.48 -12.20 23.84
C PRO A 580 53.06 -11.87 24.35
N GLU A 581 52.72 -12.41 25.54
CA GLU A 581 51.78 -11.81 26.51
C GLU A 581 52.30 -10.42 26.94
N ILE A 582 51.55 -9.42 27.46
CA ILE A 582 50.76 -9.28 28.70
C ILE A 582 49.90 -7.98 28.47
N GLN A 583 48.60 -7.78 28.81
CA GLN A 583 47.93 -7.84 30.12
C GLN A 583 46.40 -8.07 30.05
N LYS A 584 45.96 -9.08 30.80
CA LYS A 584 44.58 -9.36 31.19
C LYS A 584 44.12 -8.37 32.26
N ALA A 585 43.02 -7.66 32.00
CA ALA A 585 42.18 -7.11 33.05
C ALA A 585 41.17 -8.20 33.47
N VAL A 586 41.29 -8.66 34.71
CA VAL A 586 40.37 -9.60 35.34
C VAL A 586 39.00 -8.92 35.48
N THR A 587 38.01 -9.42 34.75
CA THR A 587 36.59 -9.14 35.01
C THR A 587 36.09 -10.24 35.93
N THR A 588 35.92 -9.92 37.21
CA THR A 588 35.21 -10.76 38.17
C THR A 588 33.76 -10.95 37.70
N GLU A 589 33.30 -12.20 37.64
CA GLU A 589 31.90 -12.54 37.37
C GLU A 589 30.98 -11.82 38.38
N ARG A 590 30.01 -11.06 37.85
CA ARG A 590 29.02 -10.34 38.66
C ARG A 590 27.93 -11.32 39.10
N GLN A 591 27.69 -11.43 40.40
CA GLN A 591 26.59 -12.25 40.93
C GLN A 591 25.28 -11.45 40.88
N PHE A 592 24.36 -11.88 40.02
CA PHE A 592 23.09 -11.17 39.78
C PHE A 592 22.00 -11.53 40.80
N LEU A 593 21.10 -10.58 41.06
CA LEU A 593 20.03 -10.60 42.04
C LEU A 593 18.68 -10.42 41.35
N ALA A 594 17.70 -11.23 41.73
CA ALA A 594 16.31 -11.16 41.28
C ALA A 594 15.51 -10.23 42.20
N VAL A 595 15.68 -8.91 42.04
CA VAL A 595 15.05 -7.88 42.89
C VAL A 595 13.72 -7.38 42.28
N PRO A 596 12.56 -7.64 42.91
CA PRO A 596 11.27 -7.09 42.48
C PRO A 596 11.27 -5.55 42.46
N TYR A 597 10.47 -4.94 41.59
CA TYR A 597 10.49 -3.47 41.40
C TYR A 597 10.26 -2.70 42.71
N GLY A 598 9.32 -3.16 43.56
CA GLY A 598 9.00 -2.54 44.85
C GLY A 598 10.11 -2.63 45.91
N GLU A 599 11.09 -3.52 45.73
CA GLU A 599 12.13 -3.81 46.73
C GLU A 599 13.50 -3.25 46.35
N ARG A 600 13.60 -2.54 45.22
CA ARG A 600 14.87 -1.97 44.69
C ARG A 600 15.56 -1.01 45.66
N LYS A 601 14.80 -0.27 46.47
CA LYS A 601 15.38 0.62 47.50
C LYS A 601 16.05 -0.18 48.62
N ALA A 602 15.45 -1.29 49.04
CA ALA A 602 16.01 -2.18 50.06
C ALA A 602 17.24 -2.93 49.55
N ALA A 603 17.18 -3.45 48.31
CA ALA A 603 18.33 -4.10 47.68
C ALA A 603 19.51 -3.13 47.47
N LYS A 604 19.23 -1.89 47.04
CA LYS A 604 20.27 -0.86 46.89
C LYS A 604 20.87 -0.44 48.23
N ALA A 605 20.07 -0.36 49.29
CA ALA A 605 20.56 -0.08 50.65
C ALA A 605 21.45 -1.20 51.19
N ALA A 606 21.19 -2.45 50.80
CA ALA A 606 22.02 -3.62 51.12
C ALA A 606 23.24 -3.79 50.19
N GLY A 607 23.50 -2.84 49.28
CA GLY A 607 24.69 -2.81 48.43
C GLY A 607 24.56 -3.39 47.03
N ALA A 608 23.33 -3.69 46.56
CA ALA A 608 23.12 -4.10 45.17
C ALA A 608 23.34 -2.93 44.18
N GLN A 609 23.96 -3.21 43.04
CA GLN A 609 24.22 -2.28 41.93
C GLN A 609 23.44 -2.69 40.69
N TRP A 610 23.09 -1.74 39.83
CA TRP A 610 22.34 -2.01 38.60
C TRP A 610 23.27 -2.11 37.39
N ASP A 611 23.23 -3.24 36.70
CA ASP A 611 23.91 -3.42 35.43
C ASP A 611 23.02 -2.94 34.29
N LYS A 612 23.41 -1.84 33.64
CA LYS A 612 22.65 -1.22 32.55
C LYS A 612 22.66 -2.06 31.26
N ALA A 613 23.70 -2.87 31.05
CA ALA A 613 23.83 -3.72 29.87
C ALA A 613 23.04 -5.03 30.05
N ALA A 614 23.13 -5.64 31.23
CA ALA A 614 22.38 -6.85 31.57
C ALA A 614 20.93 -6.58 32.04
N LYS A 615 20.57 -5.32 32.30
CA LYS A 615 19.29 -4.89 32.89
C LYS A 615 18.92 -5.69 34.14
N SER A 616 19.89 -5.92 35.02
CA SER A 616 19.72 -6.72 36.23
C SER A 616 20.47 -6.12 37.41
N TRP A 617 19.97 -6.36 38.63
CA TRP A 617 20.70 -5.99 39.84
C TRP A 617 21.79 -7.03 40.10
N TYR A 618 22.95 -6.61 40.61
CA TYR A 618 24.04 -7.50 40.99
C TYR A 618 24.66 -7.06 42.32
N VAL A 619 25.36 -7.97 42.98
CA VAL A 619 26.02 -7.70 44.26
C VAL A 619 27.17 -6.71 44.03
N GLY A 620 27.08 -5.51 44.62
CA GLY A 620 28.11 -4.50 44.52
C GLY A 620 29.34 -4.80 45.40
N PRO A 621 30.50 -4.17 45.14
CA PRO A 621 31.68 -4.30 45.99
C PRO A 621 31.37 -3.80 47.41
N GLY A 622 31.47 -4.68 48.41
CA GLY A 622 31.18 -4.36 49.82
C GLY A 622 29.71 -4.50 50.23
N ALA A 623 28.88 -5.18 49.43
CA ALA A 623 27.48 -5.41 49.73
C ALA A 623 27.26 -6.38 50.90
N ASP A 624 26.19 -6.16 51.66
CA ASP A 624 25.79 -7.00 52.79
C ASP A 624 25.05 -8.25 52.27
N MET A 625 25.80 -9.35 52.15
CA MET A 625 25.30 -10.61 51.61
C MET A 625 24.21 -11.26 52.47
N GLU A 626 24.18 -10.96 53.77
CA GLU A 626 23.16 -11.51 54.68
C GLU A 626 21.79 -10.88 54.39
N GLN A 627 21.76 -9.59 54.03
CA GLN A 627 20.53 -8.90 53.64
C GLN A 627 20.10 -9.15 52.19
N LEU A 628 21.08 -9.41 51.30
CA LEU A 628 20.85 -9.67 49.87
C LEU A 628 20.47 -11.13 49.57
N GLN A 629 20.69 -12.06 50.50
CA GLN A 629 20.46 -13.49 50.30
C GLN A 629 19.04 -13.81 49.82
N ARG A 630 18.03 -13.03 50.25
CA ARG A 630 16.63 -13.20 49.85
C ARG A 630 16.34 -12.93 48.37
N TRP A 631 17.22 -12.21 47.68
CA TRP A 631 17.10 -11.89 46.25
C TRP A 631 18.11 -12.67 45.39
N LEU A 632 18.81 -13.65 45.95
CA LEU A 632 19.59 -14.59 45.14
C LEU A 632 18.63 -15.46 44.31
N PRO A 633 18.96 -15.75 43.03
CA PRO A 633 18.08 -16.49 42.12
C PRO A 633 17.53 -17.80 42.69
N ASP A 634 18.36 -18.52 43.46
CA ASP A 634 18.00 -19.80 44.08
C ASP A 634 17.00 -19.67 45.26
N ASN A 635 16.92 -18.48 45.86
CA ASN A 635 16.08 -18.19 47.03
C ASN A 635 14.76 -17.50 46.68
N VAL A 636 14.58 -17.11 45.40
CA VAL A 636 13.30 -16.64 44.88
C VAL A 636 12.47 -17.85 44.48
N ALA A 637 11.80 -18.46 45.46
CA ALA A 637 10.84 -19.54 45.20
C ALA A 637 9.78 -19.05 44.19
N GLY A 638 9.63 -19.81 43.12
CA GLY A 638 8.77 -19.49 41.99
C GLY A 638 7.36 -19.08 42.40
N GLN A 639 7.07 -17.80 42.24
CA GLN A 639 5.71 -17.31 42.02
C GLN A 639 5.66 -16.77 40.59
N GLN A 640 5.30 -17.64 39.64
CA GLN A 640 4.53 -17.16 38.50
C GLN A 640 3.19 -16.68 39.07
N GLY A 641 3.10 -15.38 39.35
CA GLY A 641 1.80 -14.73 39.54
C GLY A 641 0.98 -14.85 38.25
N PRO A 642 -0.36 -14.81 38.33
CA PRO A 642 -1.22 -14.86 37.16
C PRO A 642 -0.87 -13.71 36.20
N ALA A 643 -0.97 -13.94 34.90
CA ALA A 643 -0.83 -12.89 33.89
C ALA A 643 -1.74 -11.71 34.27
N LEU A 644 -1.14 -10.52 34.40
CA LEU A 644 -1.84 -9.29 34.73
C LEU A 644 -2.95 -9.06 33.69
N SER A 645 -4.15 -8.70 34.13
CA SER A 645 -5.22 -8.32 33.21
C SER A 645 -4.78 -7.11 32.36
N PRO A 646 -5.32 -6.89 31.15
CA PRO A 646 -4.99 -5.72 30.33
C PRO A 646 -5.13 -4.39 31.08
N ARG A 647 -6.08 -4.31 32.02
CA ARG A 647 -6.26 -3.14 32.89
C ARG A 647 -5.09 -2.97 33.88
N GLU A 648 -4.57 -4.05 34.43
CA GLU A 648 -3.41 -4.04 35.34
C GLU A 648 -2.10 -3.78 34.61
N GLU A 649 -1.91 -4.35 33.42
CA GLU A 649 -0.78 -4.02 32.53
C GLU A 649 -0.78 -2.53 32.15
N PHE A 650 -1.96 -1.98 31.84
CA PHE A 650 -2.10 -0.56 31.54
C PHE A 650 -1.91 0.32 32.78
N ALA A 651 -2.30 -0.16 33.97
CA ALA A 651 -2.01 0.51 35.24
C ALA A 651 -0.50 0.61 35.49
N GLU A 652 0.27 -0.45 35.18
CA GLU A 652 1.73 -0.41 35.26
C GLU A 652 2.33 0.56 34.24
N ALA A 653 1.82 0.59 33.01
CA ALA A 653 2.23 1.56 32.00
C ALA A 653 1.99 3.01 32.46
N LEU A 654 0.85 3.29 33.10
CA LEU A 654 0.54 4.59 33.69
C LEU A 654 1.54 4.98 34.78
N ARG A 655 1.82 4.07 35.72
CA ARG A 655 2.82 4.29 36.77
C ARG A 655 4.21 4.53 36.19
N SER A 656 4.59 3.84 35.11
CA SER A 656 5.89 4.01 34.45
C SER A 656 6.12 5.41 33.86
N LEU A 657 5.04 6.14 33.57
CA LEU A 657 5.09 7.54 33.10
C LEU A 657 4.90 8.56 34.22
N GLY A 658 4.97 8.11 35.47
CA GLY A 658 4.84 8.93 36.67
C GLY A 658 3.39 9.30 36.99
N CYS A 659 2.41 8.54 36.49
CA CYS A 659 1.01 8.71 36.90
C CYS A 659 0.73 7.94 38.19
N GLU A 660 0.12 8.60 39.17
CA GLU A 660 -0.39 7.95 40.37
C GLU A 660 -1.67 7.19 39.99
N VAL A 661 -1.67 5.86 40.13
CA VAL A 661 -2.83 5.02 39.84
C VAL A 661 -3.49 4.62 41.15
N SER A 662 -4.62 5.24 41.47
CA SER A 662 -5.42 4.95 42.67
C SER A 662 -6.92 5.09 42.37
N GLY A 663 -7.78 4.57 43.24
CA GLY A 663 -9.23 4.57 43.01
C GLY A 663 -9.67 3.68 41.85
N GLU A 664 -10.55 4.19 40.97
CA GLU A 664 -11.08 3.45 39.81
C GLU A 664 -10.14 3.46 38.58
N HIS A 665 -9.00 4.15 38.64
CA HIS A 665 -8.05 4.18 37.53
C HIS A 665 -7.23 2.88 37.40
N PRO A 666 -6.91 2.42 36.18
CA PRO A 666 -7.35 2.97 34.90
C PRO A 666 -8.77 2.57 34.54
N ILE A 667 -9.50 3.53 33.97
CA ILE A 667 -10.82 3.38 33.37
C ILE A 667 -10.62 3.09 31.87
N MET A 668 -11.05 1.92 31.39
CA MET A 668 -10.77 1.43 30.04
C MET A 668 -12.00 1.51 29.11
N ASP A 669 -12.63 2.68 29.04
CA ASP A 669 -13.88 2.93 28.32
C ASP A 669 -13.69 3.60 26.93
N GLY A 670 -12.44 3.78 26.51
CA GLY A 670 -12.06 4.49 25.29
C GLY A 670 -12.25 6.01 25.37
N GLN A 671 -12.54 6.57 26.55
CA GLN A 671 -12.63 8.01 26.77
C GLN A 671 -11.34 8.57 27.37
N LYS A 672 -11.19 9.90 27.29
CA LYS A 672 -10.04 10.60 27.85
C LYS A 672 -10.24 10.86 29.34
N HIS A 673 -9.36 10.30 30.15
CA HIS A 673 -9.37 10.45 31.60
C HIS A 673 -8.15 11.25 32.08
N ARG A 674 -8.36 12.11 33.07
CA ARG A 674 -7.26 12.81 33.76
C ARG A 674 -6.73 11.93 34.87
N ILE A 675 -5.43 12.03 35.13
CA ILE A 675 -4.77 11.27 36.19
C ILE A 675 -3.70 12.12 36.86
N ARG A 676 -3.61 12.00 38.18
CA ARG A 676 -2.58 12.65 38.99
C ARG A 676 -1.20 12.14 38.64
N LEU A 677 -0.21 13.02 38.70
CA LEU A 677 1.21 12.66 38.61
C LEU A 677 1.83 12.61 40.00
N GLU A 678 2.87 11.80 40.17
CA GLU A 678 3.59 11.66 41.46
C GLU A 678 4.14 12.99 41.98
N ASP A 679 4.41 13.95 41.10
CA ASP A 679 4.92 15.28 41.42
C ASP A 679 3.85 16.37 41.58
N ASP A 680 2.56 16.00 41.54
CA ASP A 680 1.46 16.90 41.84
C ASP A 680 1.37 17.20 43.34
N LYS A 681 1.09 18.47 43.67
CA LYS A 681 0.96 18.95 45.06
C LYS A 681 0.00 18.05 45.86
N SER A 682 0.33 17.85 47.14
CA SER A 682 -0.52 17.09 48.07
C SER A 682 -1.95 17.68 48.09
N GLY A 683 -2.95 16.84 47.79
CA GLY A 683 -4.36 17.23 47.75
C GLY A 683 -5.00 17.40 46.35
N VAL A 684 -4.23 17.31 45.26
CA VAL A 684 -4.79 17.31 43.88
C VAL A 684 -5.55 16.00 43.64
N LYS A 685 -6.76 16.06 43.09
CA LYS A 685 -7.54 14.85 42.68
C LYS A 685 -7.18 14.42 41.25
N HIS A 686 -7.43 13.17 40.88
CA HIS A 686 -7.13 12.64 39.54
C HIS A 686 -7.72 13.49 38.41
N ASP A 687 -8.96 13.98 38.57
CA ASP A 687 -9.65 14.84 37.59
C ASP A 687 -8.90 16.14 37.25
N PHE A 688 -8.04 16.60 38.16
CA PHE A 688 -7.23 17.82 38.02
C PHE A 688 -5.73 17.52 37.87
N GLY A 689 -5.35 16.24 37.78
CA GLY A 689 -3.98 15.77 37.71
C GLY A 689 -3.25 16.16 36.42
N GLY A 690 -1.92 16.19 36.44
CA GLY A 690 -1.08 16.61 35.30
C GLY A 690 -1.02 15.63 34.12
N GLY A 691 -1.46 14.38 34.28
CA GLY A 691 -1.49 13.34 33.26
C GLY A 691 -2.85 13.20 32.56
N PHE A 692 -2.87 12.59 31.38
CA PHE A 692 -4.10 12.00 30.84
C PHE A 692 -3.82 10.68 30.15
N TYR A 693 -4.85 9.87 30.01
CA TYR A 693 -4.79 8.65 29.25
C TYR A 693 -6.12 8.35 28.55
N VAL A 694 -6.07 7.43 27.58
CA VAL A 694 -7.21 6.79 26.93
C VAL A 694 -6.91 5.30 26.92
N GLY A 695 -7.79 4.47 27.46
CA GLY A 695 -7.64 3.02 27.51
C GLY A 695 -8.79 2.32 26.81
N HIS A 696 -8.50 1.36 25.95
CA HIS A 696 -9.44 0.60 25.13
C HIS A 696 -9.39 -0.88 25.54
N LEU A 697 -10.56 -1.50 25.67
CA LEU A 697 -10.71 -2.96 25.75
C LEU A 697 -11.33 -3.55 24.48
N ASP A 698 -11.78 -2.71 23.55
CA ASP A 698 -12.35 -3.10 22.27
C ASP A 698 -11.26 -3.55 21.28
N GLY A 699 -11.48 -4.68 20.61
CA GLY A 699 -10.52 -5.26 19.67
C GLY A 699 -9.27 -5.81 20.38
N HIS A 700 -8.11 -5.18 20.15
CA HIS A 700 -6.88 -5.50 20.90
C HIS A 700 -6.68 -4.43 21.98
N PRO A 701 -6.71 -4.78 23.29
CA PRO A 701 -6.58 -3.81 24.36
C PRO A 701 -5.35 -2.93 24.15
N ALA A 702 -5.61 -1.64 24.07
CA ALA A 702 -4.63 -0.63 23.69
C ALA A 702 -4.91 0.66 24.44
N GLY A 703 -3.95 1.57 24.45
CA GLY A 703 -4.13 2.83 25.13
C GLY A 703 -3.08 3.84 24.77
N TYR A 704 -3.37 5.09 25.09
CA TYR A 704 -2.46 6.20 24.96
C TYR A 704 -2.33 6.88 26.32
N ILE A 705 -1.10 7.17 26.71
CA ILE A 705 -0.79 7.82 27.98
C ILE A 705 0.07 9.03 27.68
N LYS A 706 -0.21 10.16 28.34
CA LYS A 706 0.60 11.37 28.23
C LYS A 706 0.76 12.07 29.57
N ASN A 707 2.01 12.28 29.95
CA ASN A 707 2.39 13.14 31.06
C ASN A 707 2.59 14.57 30.51
N ASN A 708 1.68 15.49 30.80
CA ASN A 708 1.74 16.85 30.23
C ASN A 708 2.81 17.74 30.87
N ARG A 709 3.43 17.31 31.98
CA ARG A 709 4.48 18.07 32.67
C ARG A 709 5.86 17.73 32.11
N THR A 710 6.15 16.45 31.87
CA THR A 710 7.41 16.01 31.25
C THR A 710 7.35 16.03 29.71
N GLY A 711 6.15 15.99 29.13
CA GLY A 711 5.94 15.90 27.69
C GLY A 711 6.06 14.47 27.15
N LEU A 712 6.34 13.48 28.01
CA LEU A 712 6.44 12.08 27.65
C LEU A 712 5.05 11.50 27.32
N ASP A 713 4.99 10.73 26.25
CA ASP A 713 3.81 9.95 25.88
C ASP A 713 4.16 8.52 25.51
N MET A 714 3.15 7.66 25.52
CA MET A 714 3.30 6.24 25.23
C MET A 714 2.02 5.71 24.59
N LYS A 715 2.21 4.99 23.48
CA LYS A 715 1.20 4.08 22.95
C LYS A 715 1.43 2.72 23.60
N TRP A 716 0.41 2.19 24.25
CA TRP A 716 0.42 0.90 24.92
C TRP A 716 -0.50 -0.07 24.17
N LYS A 717 -0.10 -1.33 24.12
CA LYS A 717 -0.89 -2.47 23.66
C LYS A 717 -0.66 -3.61 24.64
N SER A 718 -1.72 -4.35 25.00
CA SER A 718 -1.60 -5.47 25.92
C SER A 718 -0.71 -6.56 25.35
N LYS A 719 0.12 -7.15 26.22
CA LYS A 719 1.08 -8.21 25.87
C LYS A 719 0.50 -9.55 26.28
N GLY A 720 -0.21 -10.21 25.36
CA GLY A 720 -0.69 -11.58 25.58
C GLY A 720 -2.20 -11.77 25.41
N TYR A 721 -2.92 -10.76 24.94
CA TYR A 721 -4.32 -10.92 24.54
C TYR A 721 -4.40 -11.61 23.17
N SER A 722 -4.97 -12.82 23.13
CA SER A 722 -5.27 -13.55 21.90
C SER A 722 -6.76 -13.90 21.93
N LEU A 723 -7.55 -13.21 21.11
CA LEU A 723 -8.97 -13.50 20.89
C LEU A 723 -9.13 -14.54 19.78
N ASP A 724 -10.13 -15.41 19.92
CA ASP A 724 -10.56 -16.32 18.87
C ASP A 724 -11.13 -15.53 17.65
N PRO A 725 -11.03 -16.04 16.40
CA PRO A 725 -11.55 -15.34 15.22
C PRO A 725 -13.05 -15.00 15.26
N GLN A 726 -13.91 -15.79 15.93
CA GLN A 726 -15.35 -15.46 16.06
C GLN A 726 -15.58 -14.33 17.07
N GLU A 727 -14.86 -14.33 18.20
CA GLU A 727 -14.90 -13.22 19.16
C GLU A 727 -14.29 -11.94 18.57
N LYS A 728 -13.24 -12.08 17.76
CA LYS A 728 -12.63 -10.99 17.01
C LYS A 728 -13.61 -10.39 15.99
N ALA A 729 -14.36 -11.22 15.27
CA ALA A 729 -15.38 -10.76 14.31
C ALA A 729 -16.54 -10.04 15.03
N LYS A 730 -17.00 -10.56 16.16
CA LYS A 730 -18.04 -9.92 16.99
C LYS A 730 -17.57 -8.59 17.58
N LEU A 731 -16.35 -8.53 18.10
CA LEU A 731 -15.75 -7.30 18.61
C LEU A 731 -15.44 -6.30 17.49
N GLN A 732 -15.10 -6.77 16.29
CA GLN A 732 -14.97 -5.92 15.10
C GLN A 732 -16.32 -5.33 14.67
N ALA A 733 -17.40 -6.11 14.74
CA ALA A 733 -18.75 -5.62 14.46
C ALA A 733 -19.21 -4.61 15.52
N GLU A 734 -19.01 -4.89 16.81
CA GLU A 734 -19.31 -3.95 17.90
C GLU A 734 -18.42 -2.69 17.85
N ALA A 735 -17.16 -2.82 17.44
CA ALA A 735 -16.26 -1.70 17.22
C ALA A 735 -16.69 -0.86 16.01
N ALA A 736 -17.14 -1.49 14.92
CA ALA A 736 -17.69 -0.80 13.76
C ALA A 736 -18.97 -0.03 14.11
N GLU A 737 -19.86 -0.62 14.92
CA GLU A 737 -21.07 0.03 15.42
C GLU A 737 -20.73 1.21 16.34
N LYS A 738 -19.77 1.05 17.26
CA LYS A 738 -19.28 2.16 18.12
C LYS A 738 -18.57 3.24 17.31
N LEU A 739 -17.84 2.89 16.27
CA LEU A 739 -17.19 3.84 15.37
C LEU A 739 -18.25 4.63 14.59
N ALA A 740 -19.29 3.96 14.07
CA ALA A 740 -20.42 4.57 13.41
C ALA A 740 -21.19 5.51 14.36
N ALA A 741 -21.43 5.10 15.61
CA ALA A 741 -22.07 5.93 16.62
C ALA A 741 -21.22 7.17 16.99
N ARG A 742 -19.90 7.01 17.11
CA ARG A 742 -18.97 8.14 17.35
C ARG A 742 -18.94 9.08 16.15
N ALA A 743 -18.93 8.56 14.93
CA ALA A 743 -18.98 9.35 13.70
C ALA A 743 -20.29 10.15 13.62
N ALA A 744 -21.43 9.52 13.93
CA ALA A 744 -22.73 10.18 13.97
C ALA A 744 -22.81 11.29 15.04
N GLU A 745 -22.23 11.07 16.23
CA GLU A 745 -22.17 12.11 17.26
C GLU A 745 -21.21 13.24 16.90
N GLN A 746 -20.07 12.95 16.27
CA GLN A 746 -19.17 13.99 15.73
C GLN A 746 -19.89 14.84 14.67
N GLU A 747 -20.65 14.21 13.76
CA GLU A 747 -21.40 14.94 12.74
C GLU A 747 -22.48 15.84 13.36
N ARG A 748 -23.20 15.36 14.38
CA ARG A 748 -24.14 16.16 15.16
C ARG A 748 -23.47 17.36 15.84
N LEU A 749 -22.28 17.16 16.42
CA LEU A 749 -21.50 18.24 17.03
C LEU A 749 -21.03 19.26 15.98
N HIS A 750 -20.57 18.80 14.81
CA HIS A 750 -20.18 19.67 13.70
C HIS A 750 -21.35 20.52 13.23
N GLU A 751 -22.52 19.92 13.04
CA GLU A 751 -23.74 20.62 12.61
C GLU A 751 -24.19 21.67 13.64
N ALA A 752 -24.23 21.29 14.92
CA ALA A 752 -24.59 22.21 16.00
C ALA A 752 -23.60 23.37 16.12
N THR A 753 -22.30 23.10 15.95
CA THR A 753 -21.27 24.14 15.93
C THR A 753 -21.41 25.03 14.70
N ALA A 754 -21.63 24.49 13.51
CA ALA A 754 -21.85 25.27 12.29
C ALA A 754 -22.98 26.29 12.48
N GLN A 755 -24.14 25.84 12.99
CA GLN A 755 -25.28 26.73 13.29
C GLN A 755 -24.95 27.82 14.30
N ARG A 756 -24.21 27.47 15.37
CA ARG A 756 -23.75 28.44 16.37
C ARG A 756 -22.79 29.46 15.77
N ILE A 757 -21.86 29.02 14.93
CA ILE A 757 -20.89 29.89 14.27
C ILE A 757 -21.56 30.81 13.26
N SER A 758 -22.51 30.34 12.45
CA SER A 758 -23.25 31.20 11.54
C SER A 758 -23.99 32.31 12.30
N LYS A 759 -24.60 32.00 13.45
CA LYS A 759 -25.25 33.01 14.32
C LYS A 759 -24.25 34.02 14.91
N GLN A 760 -23.08 33.55 15.37
CA GLN A 760 -22.04 34.44 15.89
C GLN A 760 -21.46 35.36 14.81
N THR A 761 -21.30 34.83 13.60
CA THR A 761 -20.74 35.54 12.45
C THR A 761 -21.64 36.68 11.99
N ALA A 762 -22.97 36.55 12.15
CA ALA A 762 -23.94 37.60 11.81
C ALA A 762 -23.77 38.91 12.62
N GLY A 763 -23.12 38.86 13.79
CA GLY A 763 -22.83 40.04 14.62
C GLY A 763 -21.50 40.73 14.32
N LEU A 764 -20.71 40.19 13.37
CA LEU A 764 -19.42 40.73 12.96
C LEU A 764 -19.59 41.71 11.80
N VAL A 765 -18.55 42.50 11.56
CA VAL A 765 -18.53 43.51 10.49
C VAL A 765 -17.42 43.21 9.49
N VAL A 766 -17.61 43.59 8.24
CA VAL A 766 -16.53 43.62 7.26
C VAL A 766 -15.55 44.73 7.67
N PRO A 767 -14.24 44.46 7.77
CA PRO A 767 -13.27 45.51 8.02
C PRO A 767 -13.26 46.52 6.87
N ASP A 768 -13.24 47.81 7.19
CA ASP A 768 -13.02 48.92 6.26
C ASP A 768 -11.53 49.26 6.10
N GLU A 769 -10.72 48.88 7.10
CA GLU A 769 -9.26 48.98 7.09
C GLU A 769 -8.60 47.65 7.51
N PRO A 770 -7.35 47.38 7.10
CA PRO A 770 -6.63 46.18 7.54
C PRO A 770 -6.58 46.04 9.06
N THR A 771 -6.92 44.86 9.57
CA THR A 771 -6.78 44.54 11.01
C THR A 771 -5.30 44.50 11.43
N PRO A 772 -4.96 44.49 12.72
CA PRO A 772 -3.56 44.37 13.16
C PRO A 772 -2.80 43.21 12.52
N TYR A 773 -3.43 42.03 12.42
CA TYR A 773 -2.86 40.87 11.73
C TYR A 773 -2.61 41.12 10.24
N MET A 774 -3.57 41.73 9.54
CA MET A 774 -3.42 42.03 8.11
C MET A 774 -2.28 43.03 7.85
N ARG A 775 -2.15 44.05 8.70
CA ARG A 775 -1.02 45.01 8.63
C ARG A 775 0.32 44.32 8.88
N GLU A 776 0.39 43.46 9.90
CA GLU A 776 1.61 42.68 10.19
C GLU A 776 2.00 41.76 9.03
N LYS A 777 1.02 41.17 8.35
CA LYS A 777 1.25 40.33 7.17
C LYS A 777 1.33 41.09 5.85
N GLY A 778 1.20 42.42 5.85
CA GLY A 778 1.29 43.23 4.63
C GLY A 778 0.21 42.93 3.59
N ILE A 779 -0.99 42.51 4.03
CA ILE A 779 -2.14 42.17 3.17
C ILE A 779 -3.28 43.18 3.33
N GLN A 780 -4.05 43.39 2.27
CA GLN A 780 -5.21 44.28 2.25
C GLN A 780 -6.48 43.56 2.73
N VAL A 781 -7.57 44.33 2.89
CA VAL A 781 -8.88 43.76 3.15
C VAL A 781 -9.47 43.22 1.86
N HIS A 782 -9.98 41.98 1.93
CA HIS A 782 -10.72 41.34 0.85
C HIS A 782 -12.10 40.91 1.32
N ALA A 783 -13.05 40.84 0.39
CA ALA A 783 -14.40 40.37 0.68
C ALA A 783 -14.36 38.94 1.25
N GLY A 784 -15.19 38.70 2.27
CA GLY A 784 -15.26 37.43 3.01
C GLY A 784 -14.58 37.49 4.38
N ALA A 785 -13.57 38.34 4.59
CA ALA A 785 -12.97 38.53 5.91
C ALA A 785 -13.85 39.40 6.82
N LEU A 786 -13.87 39.09 8.11
CA LEU A 786 -14.69 39.77 9.10
C LEU A 786 -13.84 40.22 10.30
N THR A 787 -14.35 41.18 11.06
CA THR A 787 -13.73 41.65 12.30
C THR A 787 -14.77 41.93 13.39
N ASP A 788 -14.31 41.94 14.63
CA ASP A 788 -15.14 42.35 15.76
C ASP A 788 -15.32 43.88 15.78
N LYS A 789 -16.28 44.37 16.57
CA LYS A 789 -16.52 45.82 16.69
C LYS A 789 -15.29 46.60 17.16
N SER A 790 -14.35 45.94 17.86
CA SER A 790 -13.10 46.56 18.29
C SER A 790 -12.01 46.61 17.20
N ARG A 791 -12.26 45.98 16.03
CA ARG A 791 -11.35 45.88 14.87
C ARG A 791 -9.99 45.26 15.19
N LYS A 792 -9.93 44.39 16.20
CA LYS A 792 -8.67 43.77 16.66
C LYS A 792 -8.53 42.34 16.20
N THR A 793 -9.62 41.58 16.21
CA THR A 793 -9.60 40.15 15.87
C THR A 793 -10.10 39.98 14.45
N THR A 794 -9.37 39.22 13.65
CA THR A 794 -9.77 38.86 12.29
C THR A 794 -10.49 37.52 12.33
N TYR A 795 -11.61 37.42 11.64
CA TYR A 795 -12.44 36.22 11.56
C TYR A 795 -12.49 35.82 10.09
N ILE A 796 -12.00 34.61 9.79
CA ILE A 796 -11.98 34.06 8.43
C ILE A 796 -12.97 32.88 8.40
N PRO A 797 -14.20 33.07 7.88
CA PRO A 797 -15.17 32.00 7.71
C PRO A 797 -14.61 30.86 6.84
N ALA A 798 -14.85 29.62 7.23
CA ALA A 798 -14.48 28.44 6.45
C ALA A 798 -15.76 27.73 5.97
N THR A 799 -15.89 27.59 4.65
CA THR A 799 -17.05 27.01 3.99
C THR A 799 -16.67 25.76 3.21
N ASP A 800 -17.62 24.85 2.99
CA ASP A 800 -17.48 23.76 2.02
C ASP A 800 -17.71 24.25 0.57
N ALA A 801 -17.59 23.34 -0.40
CA ALA A 801 -17.83 23.63 -1.81
C ALA A 801 -19.30 24.03 -2.11
N ALA A 802 -20.25 23.68 -1.26
CA ALA A 802 -21.65 24.10 -1.35
C ALA A 802 -21.89 25.50 -0.78
N GLY A 803 -20.89 26.10 -0.13
CA GLY A 803 -20.95 27.44 0.47
C GLY A 803 -21.47 27.46 1.92
N LYS A 804 -21.67 26.30 2.55
CA LYS A 804 -22.09 26.22 3.95
C LYS A 804 -20.90 26.49 4.87
N GLN A 805 -21.06 27.41 5.82
CA GLN A 805 -20.04 27.71 6.82
C GLN A 805 -20.04 26.66 7.94
N TRP A 806 -18.92 25.94 8.08
CA TRP A 806 -18.76 24.90 9.10
C TRP A 806 -17.91 25.34 10.29
N THR A 807 -16.98 26.28 10.06
CA THR A 807 -16.13 26.84 11.11
C THR A 807 -15.68 28.26 10.76
N THR A 808 -14.92 28.87 11.67
CA THR A 808 -14.26 30.16 11.49
C THR A 808 -12.88 30.09 12.11
N GLN A 809 -11.87 30.59 11.40
CA GLN A 809 -10.56 30.83 11.97
C GLN A 809 -10.54 32.23 12.62
N TYR A 810 -10.24 32.28 13.91
CA TYR A 810 -10.07 33.49 14.70
C TYR A 810 -8.58 33.81 14.80
N ILE A 811 -8.19 35.00 14.36
CA ILE A 811 -6.81 35.47 14.37
C ILE A 811 -6.74 36.72 15.27
N GLN A 812 -6.11 36.56 16.43
CA GLN A 812 -5.95 37.63 17.40
C GLN A 812 -4.89 38.64 16.93
N ALA A 813 -4.89 39.83 17.55
CA ALA A 813 -3.95 40.90 17.22
C ALA A 813 -2.46 40.52 17.39
N ASN A 814 -2.16 39.48 18.16
CA ASN A 814 -0.80 38.93 18.34
C ASN A 814 -0.46 37.79 17.36
N GLY A 815 -1.30 37.58 16.33
CA GLY A 815 -1.13 36.52 15.34
C GLY A 815 -1.59 35.13 15.77
N THR A 816 -2.11 34.95 17.00
CA THR A 816 -2.61 33.63 17.46
C THR A 816 -3.83 33.23 16.66
N LYS A 817 -3.73 32.11 15.93
CA LYS A 817 -4.80 31.53 15.10
C LYS A 817 -5.48 30.37 15.84
N ARG A 818 -6.81 30.31 15.86
CA ARG A 818 -7.60 29.20 16.40
C ARG A 818 -8.84 28.94 15.56
N PHE A 819 -9.33 27.71 15.56
CA PHE A 819 -10.65 27.36 15.00
C PHE A 819 -11.70 27.25 16.09
N ALA A 820 -12.97 27.25 15.69
CA ALA A 820 -14.06 26.94 16.60
C ALA A 820 -13.88 25.52 17.16
N LYS A 821 -14.05 25.38 18.47
CA LYS A 821 -14.00 24.06 19.10
C LYS A 821 -15.15 23.19 18.58
N ASP A 822 -14.90 21.89 18.41
CA ASP A 822 -15.89 20.89 18.01
C ASP A 822 -16.53 21.23 16.64
N SER A 823 -15.71 21.72 15.69
CA SER A 823 -16.13 22.13 14.34
C SER A 823 -15.42 21.33 13.25
N ARG A 824 -16.07 21.23 12.08
CA ARG A 824 -15.47 20.63 10.88
C ARG A 824 -14.57 21.63 10.18
N LYS A 825 -13.30 21.29 10.02
CA LYS A 825 -12.31 22.03 9.22
C LYS A 825 -11.98 21.32 7.90
N GLU A 826 -11.98 19.99 7.91
CA GLU A 826 -11.64 19.17 6.75
C GLU A 826 -12.60 19.40 5.58
N GLY A 827 -12.04 19.67 4.39
CA GLY A 827 -12.78 20.06 3.18
C GLY A 827 -13.31 21.50 3.21
N CYS A 828 -13.14 22.23 4.31
CA CYS A 828 -13.58 23.62 4.42
C CYS A 828 -12.45 24.58 4.05
N PHE A 829 -12.78 25.65 3.33
CA PHE A 829 -11.82 26.63 2.82
C PHE A 829 -12.37 28.05 2.90
N HIS A 830 -11.51 29.04 2.65
CA HIS A 830 -11.93 30.42 2.48
C HIS A 830 -11.63 30.92 1.07
N ALA A 831 -12.65 31.39 0.35
CA ALA A 831 -12.48 32.03 -0.95
C ALA A 831 -12.16 33.52 -0.76
N VAL A 832 -10.93 33.92 -1.09
CA VAL A 832 -10.47 35.31 -1.01
C VAL A 832 -11.19 36.12 -2.09
N GLY A 833 -11.98 37.11 -1.66
CA GLY A 833 -12.83 37.90 -2.55
C GLY A 833 -14.22 37.29 -2.80
N GLY A 834 -14.51 36.11 -2.22
CA GLY A 834 -15.78 35.39 -2.36
C GLY A 834 -15.76 34.26 -3.39
N ILE A 835 -16.76 33.37 -3.30
CA ILE A 835 -16.81 32.17 -4.17
C ILE A 835 -17.05 32.52 -5.64
N GLU A 836 -17.78 33.61 -5.91
CA GLU A 836 -18.10 34.04 -7.27
C GLU A 836 -16.86 34.47 -8.06
N VAL A 837 -15.90 35.13 -7.41
CA VAL A 837 -14.65 35.54 -8.07
C VAL A 837 -13.71 34.36 -8.29
N VAL A 838 -13.79 33.32 -7.46
CA VAL A 838 -13.10 32.03 -7.69
C VAL A 838 -13.77 31.27 -8.85
N ALA A 839 -15.09 31.32 -8.94
CA ALA A 839 -15.87 30.77 -10.06
C ALA A 839 -15.60 31.51 -11.38
N ALA A 840 -15.24 32.80 -11.35
CA ALA A 840 -14.83 33.56 -12.53
C ALA A 840 -13.32 33.45 -12.86
N ALA A 841 -12.49 33.00 -11.91
CA ALA A 841 -11.03 32.93 -12.09
C ALA A 841 -10.63 31.96 -13.22
N PRO A 842 -9.57 32.23 -13.99
CA PRO A 842 -9.12 31.36 -15.08
C PRO A 842 -8.46 30.06 -14.60
N ALA A 843 -8.11 29.97 -13.31
CA ALA A 843 -7.49 28.82 -12.68
C ALA A 843 -7.89 28.75 -11.19
N LEU A 844 -7.88 27.55 -10.61
CA LEU A 844 -8.06 27.35 -9.18
C LEU A 844 -6.71 27.45 -8.47
N VAL A 845 -6.46 28.55 -7.78
CA VAL A 845 -5.22 28.77 -7.03
C VAL A 845 -5.48 28.61 -5.54
N ILE A 846 -4.88 27.60 -4.93
CA ILE A 846 -5.13 27.17 -3.54
C ILE A 846 -3.85 27.35 -2.73
N GLY A 847 -3.87 28.27 -1.76
CA GLY A 847 -2.78 28.48 -0.81
C GLY A 847 -3.00 27.79 0.53
N GLU A 848 -1.90 27.39 1.18
CA GLU A 848 -1.94 26.79 2.53
C GLU A 848 -2.56 27.75 3.55
N GLY A 849 -2.04 28.98 3.69
CA GLY A 849 -2.52 29.97 4.65
C GLY A 849 -3.40 31.08 4.05
N TYR A 850 -4.19 31.75 4.90
CA TYR A 850 -4.99 32.92 4.48
C TYR A 850 -4.12 34.08 3.96
N ALA A 851 -2.99 34.39 4.62
CA ALA A 851 -2.08 35.44 4.15
C ALA A 851 -1.53 35.11 2.76
N THR A 852 -1.01 33.89 2.59
CA THR A 852 -0.50 33.38 1.30
C THR A 852 -1.56 33.48 0.21
N ALA A 853 -2.77 32.96 0.44
CA ALA A 853 -3.88 33.06 -0.52
C ALA A 853 -4.20 34.52 -0.87
N THR A 854 -4.19 35.41 0.13
CA THR A 854 -4.47 36.84 -0.07
C THR A 854 -3.39 37.54 -0.89
N THR A 855 -2.12 37.30 -0.60
CA THR A 855 -0.99 37.80 -1.40
C THR A 855 -1.12 37.35 -2.85
N LEU A 856 -1.48 36.09 -3.08
CA LEU A 856 -1.67 35.55 -4.43
C LEU A 856 -2.86 36.23 -5.13
N ALA A 857 -3.97 36.49 -4.44
CA ALA A 857 -5.11 37.19 -5.01
C ALA A 857 -4.77 38.63 -5.42
N GLU A 858 -4.03 39.37 -4.58
CA GLU A 858 -3.57 40.73 -4.88
C GLU A 858 -2.65 40.77 -6.11
N VAL A 859 -1.76 39.79 -6.24
CA VAL A 859 -0.83 39.70 -7.38
C VAL A 859 -1.55 39.26 -8.64
N LEU A 860 -2.39 38.24 -8.57
CA LEU A 860 -3.06 37.66 -9.75
C LEU A 860 -4.19 38.55 -10.27
N GLY A 861 -4.88 39.26 -9.38
CA GLY A 861 -6.03 40.11 -9.68
C GLY A 861 -7.37 39.33 -9.76
N TYR A 862 -7.42 38.09 -9.28
CA TYR A 862 -8.64 37.27 -9.23
C TYR A 862 -8.67 36.36 -7.99
N GLY A 863 -9.82 35.74 -7.75
CA GLY A 863 -10.08 34.96 -6.53
C GLY A 863 -9.16 33.76 -6.35
N THR A 864 -8.67 33.59 -5.12
CA THR A 864 -7.87 32.44 -4.68
C THR A 864 -8.51 31.79 -3.46
N VAL A 865 -7.98 30.65 -3.03
CA VAL A 865 -8.54 29.87 -1.92
C VAL A 865 -7.49 29.64 -0.84
N ALA A 866 -7.87 29.82 0.42
CA ALA A 866 -7.08 29.41 1.58
C ALA A 866 -7.58 28.07 2.14
N ALA A 867 -6.70 27.07 2.21
CA ALA A 867 -6.99 25.77 2.82
C ALA A 867 -6.72 25.73 4.33
N PHE A 868 -6.15 26.80 4.88
CA PHE A 868 -5.75 27.04 6.27
C PHE A 868 -4.54 26.28 6.81
N ASP A 869 -4.30 25.04 6.38
CA ASP A 869 -3.10 24.25 6.69
C ASP A 869 -2.87 23.12 5.68
N SER A 870 -1.62 22.66 5.63
CA SER A 870 -1.16 21.60 4.71
C SER A 870 -1.96 20.31 4.79
N GLY A 871 -2.46 19.94 5.97
CA GLY A 871 -3.29 18.73 6.13
C GLY A 871 -4.64 18.80 5.40
N ASN A 872 -5.12 20.01 5.09
CA ASN A 872 -6.42 20.25 4.46
C ASN A 872 -6.34 20.52 2.94
N LEU A 873 -5.13 20.76 2.40
CA LEU A 873 -4.91 21.10 0.98
C LEU A 873 -5.55 20.10 0.00
N LYS A 874 -5.39 18.80 0.27
CA LYS A 874 -5.89 17.73 -0.61
C LYS A 874 -7.41 17.70 -0.69
N ALA A 875 -8.08 17.72 0.46
CA ALA A 875 -9.55 17.71 0.51
C ALA A 875 -10.12 18.92 -0.24
N VAL A 876 -9.59 20.11 0.03
CA VAL A 876 -10.02 21.35 -0.64
C VAL A 876 -9.74 21.32 -2.16
N ALA A 877 -8.58 20.80 -2.57
CA ALA A 877 -8.23 20.70 -3.99
C ALA A 877 -9.17 19.76 -4.75
N VAL A 878 -9.47 18.59 -4.19
CA VAL A 878 -10.39 17.61 -4.77
C VAL A 878 -11.79 18.20 -4.89
N ASP A 879 -12.35 18.73 -3.80
CA ASP A 879 -13.72 19.28 -3.77
C ASP A 879 -13.90 20.43 -4.78
N LEU A 880 -12.89 21.31 -4.91
CA LEU A 880 -12.94 22.41 -5.86
C LEU A 880 -12.72 21.97 -7.31
N HIS A 881 -11.86 20.98 -7.55
CA HIS A 881 -11.65 20.45 -8.90
C HIS A 881 -12.90 19.75 -9.41
N GLU A 882 -13.57 18.97 -8.56
CA GLU A 882 -14.85 18.35 -8.90
C GLU A 882 -15.91 19.41 -9.25
N LYS A 883 -15.96 20.51 -8.50
CA LYS A 883 -16.88 21.61 -8.79
C LYS A 883 -16.53 22.41 -10.05
N TYR A 884 -15.25 22.54 -10.39
CA TYR A 884 -14.78 23.29 -11.56
C TYR A 884 -13.77 22.47 -12.38
N PRO A 885 -14.23 21.40 -13.06
CA PRO A 885 -13.36 20.40 -13.69
C PRO A 885 -12.53 20.94 -14.85
N ASP A 886 -13.02 21.98 -15.52
CA ASP A 886 -12.34 22.61 -16.67
C ASP A 886 -11.21 23.56 -16.27
N LYS A 887 -11.06 23.87 -14.99
CA LYS A 887 -10.06 24.82 -14.51
C LYS A 887 -8.78 24.10 -14.12
N PRO A 888 -7.60 24.55 -14.58
CA PRO A 888 -6.35 24.03 -14.07
C PRO A 888 -6.22 24.35 -12.58
N VAL A 889 -5.74 23.39 -11.80
CA VAL A 889 -5.53 23.53 -10.36
C VAL A 889 -4.07 23.78 -10.05
N ILE A 890 -3.79 24.84 -9.28
CA ILE A 890 -2.47 25.21 -8.79
C ILE A 890 -2.50 25.21 -7.27
N VAL A 891 -1.70 24.35 -6.67
CA VAL A 891 -1.55 24.27 -5.22
C VAL A 891 -0.26 24.99 -4.83
N VAL A 892 -0.38 26.00 -3.98
CA VAL A 892 0.70 26.83 -3.49
C VAL A 892 1.01 26.44 -2.05
N GLY A 893 2.10 25.72 -1.87
CA GLY A 893 2.53 25.22 -0.55
C GLY A 893 3.72 25.98 0.01
N ASP A 894 3.95 25.77 1.30
CA ASP A 894 5.08 26.33 2.04
C ASP A 894 6.34 25.45 1.81
N ASP A 895 7.53 26.05 1.69
CA ASP A 895 8.82 25.33 1.61
C ASP A 895 9.60 25.47 2.93
N ASP A 896 9.15 24.73 3.96
CA ASP A 896 9.68 24.76 5.32
C ASP A 896 11.06 24.06 5.48
N ARG A 897 12.09 24.52 4.76
CA ARG A 897 13.41 23.87 4.79
C ARG A 897 14.05 23.80 6.18
N GLN A 898 13.70 24.74 7.07
CA GLN A 898 14.13 24.70 8.47
C GLN A 898 13.50 23.53 9.23
N LEU A 899 12.29 23.08 8.89
CA LEU A 899 11.68 21.88 9.47
C LEU A 899 12.39 20.60 9.02
N VAL A 900 12.96 20.57 7.81
CA VAL A 900 13.82 19.44 7.39
C VAL A 900 15.04 19.32 8.30
N LEU A 901 15.71 20.43 8.62
CA LEU A 901 16.89 20.41 9.49
C LEU A 901 16.55 20.10 10.95
N THR A 902 15.37 20.51 11.42
CA THR A 902 15.01 20.42 12.86
C THR A 902 14.15 19.20 13.19
N GLN A 903 13.33 18.73 12.25
CA GLN A 903 12.35 17.65 12.41
C GLN A 903 12.53 16.51 11.40
N GLY A 904 13.17 16.77 10.26
CA GLY A 904 13.44 15.78 9.20
C GLY A 904 12.37 15.69 8.12
N ILE A 905 11.34 16.55 8.15
CA ILE A 905 10.16 16.48 7.28
C ILE A 905 9.81 17.90 6.79
N ASN A 906 9.32 18.03 5.56
CA ASN A 906 8.74 19.26 5.01
C ASN A 906 7.26 19.05 4.67
N SER A 907 6.42 19.12 5.70
CA SER A 907 5.01 18.78 5.59
C SER A 907 4.25 19.67 4.61
N GLY A 908 4.54 20.98 4.55
CA GLY A 908 3.92 21.92 3.62
C GLY A 908 4.16 21.51 2.17
N LYS A 909 5.42 21.25 1.83
CA LYS A 909 5.83 20.84 0.49
C LYS A 909 5.25 19.49 0.07
N GLU A 910 5.39 18.48 0.92
CA GLU A 910 4.91 17.12 0.64
C GLU A 910 3.39 17.10 0.43
N LYS A 911 2.64 17.80 1.28
CA LYS A 911 1.17 17.83 1.20
C LYS A 911 0.65 18.63 0.02
N ALA A 912 1.31 19.74 -0.34
CA ALA A 912 0.96 20.48 -1.55
C ALA A 912 1.20 19.65 -2.83
N GLN A 913 2.30 18.89 -2.88
CA GLN A 913 2.57 17.96 -3.99
C GLN A 913 1.54 16.83 -4.05
N GLU A 914 1.17 16.25 -2.90
CA GLU A 914 0.12 15.23 -2.81
C GLU A 914 -1.23 15.76 -3.32
N ALA A 915 -1.62 16.97 -2.90
CA ALA A 915 -2.86 17.61 -3.29
C ALA A 915 -2.89 17.91 -4.80
N ALA A 916 -1.82 18.47 -5.36
CA ALA A 916 -1.73 18.74 -6.80
C ALA A 916 -1.82 17.44 -7.62
N LYS A 917 -1.11 16.38 -7.20
CA LYS A 917 -1.14 15.08 -7.87
C LYS A 917 -2.56 14.48 -7.88
N ALA A 918 -3.31 14.60 -6.78
CA ALA A 918 -4.65 14.04 -6.65
C ALA A 918 -5.66 14.58 -7.67
N VAL A 919 -5.43 15.78 -8.22
CA VAL A 919 -6.33 16.46 -9.17
C VAL A 919 -5.68 16.70 -10.53
N GLY A 920 -4.53 16.08 -10.80
CA GLY A 920 -3.76 16.34 -12.04
C GLY A 920 -3.31 17.81 -12.19
N GLY A 921 -3.20 18.53 -11.08
CA GLY A 921 -2.77 19.93 -11.02
C GLY A 921 -1.26 20.10 -10.85
N GLN A 922 -0.83 21.33 -10.54
CA GLN A 922 0.57 21.68 -10.34
C GLN A 922 0.82 22.24 -8.94
N ALA A 923 1.84 21.75 -8.24
CA ALA A 923 2.32 22.35 -7.00
C ALA A 923 3.42 23.37 -7.29
N ILE A 924 3.38 24.53 -6.64
CA ILE A 924 4.42 25.56 -6.73
C ILE A 924 4.87 26.01 -5.33
N PHE A 925 6.15 26.41 -5.25
CA PHE A 925 6.84 26.78 -4.01
C PHE A 925 7.62 28.08 -4.23
N PRO A 926 7.74 28.94 -3.21
CA PRO A 926 8.46 30.19 -3.33
C PRO A 926 9.96 29.96 -3.54
N VAL A 927 10.54 30.67 -4.51
CA VAL A 927 11.98 30.78 -4.69
C VAL A 927 12.45 32.11 -4.12
N PHE A 928 13.23 32.04 -3.05
CA PHE A 928 13.79 33.20 -2.35
C PHE A 928 15.14 33.63 -2.94
N ALA A 929 15.62 34.82 -2.56
CA ALA A 929 16.96 35.25 -2.96
C ALA A 929 18.03 34.35 -2.33
N PRO A 930 19.23 34.25 -2.96
CA PRO A 930 20.32 33.43 -2.43
C PRO A 930 20.62 33.73 -0.95
N GLY A 931 20.64 32.67 -0.13
CA GLY A 931 20.94 32.76 1.30
C GLY A 931 19.79 33.23 2.21
N GLU A 932 18.57 33.42 1.71
CA GLU A 932 17.39 33.75 2.55
C GLU A 932 16.73 32.49 3.15
N ASN A 933 16.56 31.46 2.32
CA ASN A 933 15.92 30.19 2.66
C ASN A 933 16.93 29.02 2.78
N GLU A 934 18.22 29.27 2.56
CA GLU A 934 19.28 28.26 2.56
C GLU A 934 20.13 28.32 3.84
N TYR A 935 20.53 27.16 4.33
CA TYR A 935 21.45 27.06 5.46
C TYR A 935 22.89 27.32 5.00
N PRO A 936 23.66 28.21 5.66
CA PRO A 936 25.04 28.53 5.26
C PRO A 936 25.94 27.30 5.28
N LYS A 937 26.75 27.11 4.23
CA LYS A 937 27.63 25.94 4.08
C LYS A 937 28.84 25.98 5.01
N GLU A 938 29.17 27.17 5.50
CA GLU A 938 30.31 27.44 6.38
C GLU A 938 30.00 27.13 7.85
N LEU A 939 28.71 26.95 8.19
CA LEU A 939 28.28 26.60 9.54
C LEU A 939 28.17 25.09 9.71
N GLU A 940 28.47 24.62 10.92
CA GLU A 940 28.25 23.23 11.30
C GLU A 940 26.80 22.80 11.00
N PRO A 941 26.59 21.62 10.36
CA PRO A 941 25.26 21.17 9.98
C PRO A 941 24.33 20.98 11.19
N VAL A 942 23.09 21.44 11.05
CA VAL A 942 22.01 21.10 12.00
C VAL A 942 21.29 19.86 11.51
N THR A 943 21.08 18.91 12.41
CA THR A 943 20.30 17.69 12.17
C THR A 943 19.14 17.63 13.15
N PRO A 944 18.09 16.84 12.87
CA PRO A 944 16.97 16.69 13.79
C PRO A 944 17.40 16.18 15.17
N GLN A 945 18.51 15.44 15.25
CA GLN A 945 19.07 14.97 16.50
C GLN A 945 19.82 16.08 17.25
N SER A 946 20.66 16.87 16.58
CA SER A 946 21.38 17.97 17.23
C SER A 946 20.41 19.08 17.68
N TYR A 947 19.38 19.38 16.90
CA TYR A 947 18.34 20.32 17.30
C TYR A 947 17.54 19.83 18.52
N ARG A 948 17.18 18.53 18.57
CA ARG A 948 16.52 17.92 19.75
C ARG A 948 17.37 18.02 21.01
N LYS A 949 18.67 17.72 20.90
CA LYS A 949 19.62 17.87 22.01
C LYS A 949 19.69 19.33 22.49
N HIS A 950 19.81 20.28 21.56
CA HIS A 950 19.78 21.70 21.88
C HIS A 950 18.48 22.12 22.58
N ALA A 951 17.31 21.71 22.09
CA ALA A 951 16.03 22.08 22.70
C ALA A 951 15.87 21.52 24.13
N LEU A 952 16.30 20.27 24.35
CA LEU A 952 16.33 19.66 25.68
C LEU A 952 17.32 20.38 26.61
N ALA A 953 18.52 20.69 26.11
CA ALA A 953 19.55 21.37 26.88
C ALA A 953 19.17 22.80 27.25
N ALA A 954 18.64 23.56 26.28
CA ALA A 954 18.16 24.93 26.48
C ALA A 954 17.03 24.97 27.52
N LYS A 955 16.07 24.04 27.44
CA LYS A 955 14.98 23.92 28.41
C LYS A 955 15.52 23.57 29.81
N ALA A 956 16.40 22.58 29.91
CA ALA A 956 16.97 22.15 31.20
C ALA A 956 17.77 23.28 31.87
N LEU A 957 18.55 24.04 31.10
CA LEU A 957 19.30 25.20 31.60
C LEU A 957 18.34 26.33 32.05
N ALA A 958 17.28 26.61 31.29
CA ALA A 958 16.29 27.62 31.64
C ALA A 958 15.47 27.23 32.89
N ASP A 959 15.08 25.97 33.02
CA ASP A 959 14.37 25.45 34.20
C ASP A 959 15.27 25.52 35.46
N ALA A 960 16.56 25.20 35.31
CA ALA A 960 17.57 25.33 36.39
C ALA A 960 17.87 26.78 36.79
N GLU A 961 17.78 27.73 35.87
CA GLU A 961 17.92 29.16 36.16
C GLU A 961 16.67 29.72 36.86
N LYS A 962 15.48 29.24 36.46
CA LYS A 962 14.19 29.70 36.97
C LYS A 962 13.88 29.17 38.38
N ASP A 963 14.30 27.95 38.71
CA ASP A 963 14.11 27.34 40.03
C ASP A 963 15.35 26.50 40.44
N PRO A 964 16.43 27.17 40.91
CA PRO A 964 17.72 26.52 41.20
C PRO A 964 17.67 25.49 42.33
N GLU A 965 16.70 25.63 43.25
CA GLU A 965 16.49 24.72 44.37
C GLU A 965 15.83 23.41 43.89
N ARG A 966 14.89 23.50 42.95
CA ARG A 966 14.17 22.34 42.40
C ARG A 966 14.95 21.60 41.30
N PHE A 967 15.74 22.31 40.51
CA PHE A 967 16.46 21.77 39.34
C PHE A 967 17.98 21.98 39.47
N LYS A 968 18.57 21.45 40.55
CA LYS A 968 20.01 21.54 40.82
C LYS A 968 20.82 20.77 39.76
N LEU A 969 21.65 21.47 39.01
CA LEU A 969 22.60 20.87 38.05
C LEU A 969 23.97 20.71 38.71
N ILE A 970 24.55 19.51 38.60
CA ILE A 970 25.95 19.28 38.99
C ILE A 970 26.85 19.93 37.91
N GLU A 971 28.00 20.46 38.30
CA GLU A 971 28.89 21.24 37.42
C GLU A 971 29.26 20.50 36.12
N GLY A 972 29.47 19.18 36.18
CA GLY A 972 29.70 18.32 35.01
C GLY A 972 28.49 18.18 34.07
N ASP A 973 27.27 18.18 34.60
CA ASP A 973 26.04 18.12 33.80
C ASP A 973 25.78 19.47 33.10
N ARG A 974 26.11 20.58 33.76
CA ARG A 974 25.99 21.91 33.16
C ARG A 974 26.92 22.08 31.95
N GLY A 975 28.17 21.64 32.05
CA GLY A 975 29.12 21.67 30.93
C GLY A 975 28.66 20.82 29.74
N LYS A 976 28.08 19.65 30.00
CA LYS A 976 27.51 18.79 28.95
C LYS A 976 26.31 19.44 28.27
N LEU A 977 25.37 20.01 29.03
CA LEU A 977 24.21 20.71 28.48
C LEU A 977 24.64 21.92 27.65
N GLN A 978 25.68 22.65 28.08
CA GLN A 978 26.24 23.75 27.29
C GLN A 978 26.86 23.26 25.98
N SER A 979 27.52 22.10 25.96
CA SER A 979 28.08 21.53 24.72
C SER A 979 27.03 21.02 23.73
N ASP A 980 25.82 20.70 24.20
CA ASP A 980 24.69 20.27 23.36
C ASP A 980 23.91 21.46 22.76
N LEU A 981 24.24 22.72 23.12
CA LEU A 981 23.60 23.91 22.55
C LEU A 981 24.15 24.21 21.14
N LEU A 982 23.24 24.49 20.20
CA LEU A 982 23.61 25.10 18.92
C LEU A 982 24.23 26.49 19.15
N SER A 983 25.16 26.86 18.27
CA SER A 983 25.78 28.18 18.31
C SER A 983 24.78 29.28 17.91
N GLY A 984 25.06 30.52 18.32
CA GLY A 984 24.24 31.68 17.96
C GLY A 984 24.07 31.81 16.45
N ALA A 985 25.13 31.60 15.66
CA ALA A 985 25.08 31.65 14.21
C ALA A 985 24.17 30.56 13.59
N GLN A 986 24.16 29.35 14.15
CA GLN A 986 23.25 28.28 13.71
C GLN A 986 21.79 28.64 14.00
N LEU A 987 21.52 29.22 15.17
CA LEU A 987 20.16 29.65 15.55
C LEU A 987 19.67 30.83 14.71
N GLU A 988 20.55 31.79 14.42
CA GLU A 988 20.26 32.92 13.52
C GLU A 988 19.97 32.43 12.11
N ALA A 989 20.74 31.48 11.58
CA ALA A 989 20.48 30.87 10.28
C ALA A 989 19.11 30.17 10.24
N LEU A 990 18.78 29.36 11.25
CA LEU A 990 17.46 28.72 11.35
C LEU A 990 16.33 29.74 11.49
N ALA A 991 16.54 30.82 12.26
CA ALA A 991 15.56 31.89 12.41
C ALA A 991 15.33 32.64 11.10
N LYS A 992 16.39 32.89 10.32
CA LYS A 992 16.30 33.50 8.99
C LYS A 992 15.52 32.61 8.03
N MET A 993 15.83 31.32 7.96
CA MET A 993 15.08 30.37 7.12
C MET A 993 13.60 30.31 7.50
N LYS A 994 13.27 30.36 8.80
CA LYS A 994 11.88 30.36 9.31
C LYS A 994 11.07 31.61 8.89
N GLN A 995 11.74 32.69 8.49
CA GLN A 995 11.07 33.89 7.95
C GLN A 995 10.86 33.84 6.43
N HIS A 996 11.30 32.76 5.76
CA HIS A 996 11.29 32.60 4.30
C HIS A 996 10.73 31.23 3.93
N THR A 997 9.43 31.05 4.18
CA THR A 997 8.75 29.76 4.02
C THR A 997 7.68 29.78 2.92
N ASP A 998 6.93 30.88 2.82
CA ASP A 998 5.76 30.96 1.94
C ASP A 998 5.83 32.16 0.95
N PHE A 999 4.86 32.28 0.04
CA PHE A 999 4.81 33.39 -0.91
C PHE A 999 4.46 34.75 -0.26
N ASN A 1000 3.86 34.76 0.93
CA ASN A 1000 3.63 35.99 1.68
C ASN A 1000 4.94 36.51 2.30
N ASP A 1001 5.81 35.62 2.76
CA ASP A 1001 7.18 35.91 3.19
C ASP A 1001 8.03 36.39 2.01
N LEU A 1002 7.87 35.79 0.83
CA LEU A 1002 8.54 36.26 -0.39
C LEU A 1002 8.13 37.70 -0.73
N ALA A 1003 6.85 38.05 -0.54
CA ALA A 1003 6.36 39.40 -0.78
C ALA A 1003 6.91 40.46 0.19
N ASN A 1004 7.06 40.10 1.47
CA ASN A 1004 7.27 41.06 2.55
C ASN A 1004 8.65 41.01 3.23
N ASN A 1005 9.28 39.83 3.26
CA ASN A 1005 10.54 39.59 3.99
C ASN A 1005 11.74 39.43 3.04
N SER A 1006 11.50 38.93 1.82
CA SER A 1006 12.55 38.76 0.81
C SER A 1006 12.94 40.07 0.13
N THR A 1007 14.20 40.16 -0.26
CA THR A 1007 14.72 41.20 -1.16
C THR A 1007 14.08 41.18 -2.57
N LEU A 1008 13.48 40.06 -2.98
CA LEU A 1008 12.75 39.96 -4.25
C LEU A 1008 11.38 40.66 -4.21
N GLY A 1009 10.78 40.80 -3.01
CA GLY A 1009 9.52 41.48 -2.77
C GLY A 1009 8.32 40.95 -3.57
N ARG A 1010 7.27 41.77 -3.66
CA ARG A 1010 6.05 41.47 -4.43
C ARG A 1010 6.32 41.17 -5.90
N ASP A 1011 7.29 41.83 -6.53
CA ASP A 1011 7.70 41.56 -7.91
C ASP A 1011 8.24 40.12 -8.08
N GLY A 1012 8.89 39.58 -7.05
CA GLY A 1012 9.32 38.19 -7.00
C GLY A 1012 8.16 37.21 -7.05
N VAL A 1013 7.11 37.48 -6.27
CA VAL A 1013 5.86 36.70 -6.28
C VAL A 1013 5.20 36.80 -7.64
N GLU A 1014 5.07 38.01 -8.19
CA GLU A 1014 4.43 38.24 -9.49
C GLU A 1014 5.10 37.46 -10.61
N ARG A 1015 6.43 37.52 -10.73
CA ARG A 1015 7.17 36.78 -11.74
C ARG A 1015 6.99 35.26 -11.64
N GLN A 1016 7.02 34.72 -10.43
CA GLN A 1016 6.95 33.26 -10.21
C GLN A 1016 5.53 32.74 -10.43
N VAL A 1017 4.53 33.40 -9.83
CA VAL A 1017 3.15 32.90 -9.82
C VAL A 1017 2.47 33.16 -11.15
N ARG A 1018 2.62 34.35 -11.76
CA ARG A 1018 2.01 34.61 -13.08
C ARG A 1018 2.57 33.70 -14.16
N ALA A 1019 3.88 33.42 -14.13
CA ALA A 1019 4.49 32.50 -15.09
C ALA A 1019 3.94 31.08 -14.92
N ALA A 1020 3.89 30.57 -13.69
CA ALA A 1020 3.39 29.22 -13.43
C ALA A 1020 1.90 29.06 -13.79
N VAL A 1021 1.05 30.01 -13.36
CA VAL A 1021 -0.38 29.96 -13.65
C VAL A 1021 -0.66 30.20 -15.13
N GLY A 1022 0.07 31.11 -15.79
CA GLY A 1022 -0.03 31.34 -17.23
C GLY A 1022 0.27 30.09 -18.04
N LEU A 1023 1.36 29.38 -17.71
CA LEU A 1023 1.71 28.10 -18.33
C LEU A 1023 0.65 27.03 -18.11
N ALA A 1024 0.07 26.95 -16.92
CA ALA A 1024 -1.00 26.00 -16.61
C ALA A 1024 -2.27 26.28 -17.43
N ILE A 1025 -2.66 27.55 -17.56
CA ILE A 1025 -3.79 27.99 -18.39
C ILE A 1025 -3.52 27.69 -19.87
N GLU A 1026 -2.32 27.99 -20.38
CA GLU A 1026 -1.97 27.74 -21.77
C GLU A 1026 -1.99 26.24 -22.10
N LYS A 1027 -1.44 25.39 -21.22
CA LYS A 1027 -1.52 23.93 -21.37
C LYS A 1027 -2.96 23.43 -21.36
N ALA A 1028 -3.81 23.98 -20.50
CA ALA A 1028 -5.23 23.63 -20.45
C ALA A 1028 -5.93 24.01 -21.76
N LYS A 1029 -5.67 25.22 -22.30
CA LYS A 1029 -6.18 25.66 -23.60
C LYS A 1029 -5.70 24.78 -24.74
N GLN A 1030 -4.40 24.48 -24.81
CA GLN A 1030 -3.86 23.57 -25.83
C GLN A 1030 -4.47 22.17 -25.74
N LYS A 1031 -4.77 21.66 -24.54
CA LYS A 1031 -5.45 20.38 -24.36
C LYS A 1031 -6.90 20.43 -24.84
N GLN A 1032 -7.61 21.55 -24.59
CA GLN A 1032 -8.95 21.78 -25.11
C GLN A 1032 -8.96 21.97 -26.63
N GLU A 1033 -8.05 22.77 -27.19
CA GLU A 1033 -7.87 22.97 -28.62
C GLU A 1033 -7.49 21.65 -29.31
N LYS A 1034 -6.59 20.84 -28.74
CA LYS A 1034 -6.29 19.50 -29.28
C LYS A 1034 -7.51 18.59 -29.26
N LYS A 1035 -8.30 18.58 -28.19
CA LYS A 1035 -9.59 17.85 -28.16
C LYS A 1035 -10.54 18.39 -29.23
N GLN A 1036 -10.61 19.71 -29.42
CA GLN A 1036 -11.50 20.35 -30.38
C GLN A 1036 -11.06 20.15 -31.83
N VAL A 1037 -9.75 20.20 -32.11
CA VAL A 1037 -9.12 19.87 -33.40
C VAL A 1037 -9.24 18.39 -33.68
N GLN A 1038 -9.07 17.50 -32.70
CA GLN A 1038 -9.33 16.06 -32.87
C GLN A 1038 -10.81 15.79 -33.18
N CYS A 1039 -11.74 16.51 -32.54
CA CYS A 1039 -13.16 16.50 -32.90
C CYS A 1039 -13.44 17.14 -34.28
N GLN A 1040 -12.68 18.17 -34.70
CA GLN A 1040 -12.84 18.85 -36.00
C GLN A 1040 -12.15 18.13 -37.16
N GLU A 1041 -11.05 17.40 -36.97
CA GLU A 1041 -10.37 16.54 -37.95
C GLU A 1041 -11.14 15.22 -38.18
N LEU A 1042 -12.02 14.86 -37.24
CA LEU A 1042 -13.04 13.84 -37.47
C LEU A 1042 -14.20 14.35 -38.36
N LYS A 1043 -14.32 15.66 -38.61
CA LYS A 1043 -15.35 16.24 -39.51
C LYS A 1043 -15.03 16.24 -41.03
N PRO A 1044 -13.80 16.36 -41.58
CA PRO A 1044 -13.58 16.44 -43.04
C PRO A 1044 -13.49 15.05 -43.67
N ARG A 1045 -13.28 13.98 -42.88
CA ARG A 1045 -13.44 12.60 -43.36
C ARG A 1045 -14.88 12.25 -43.75
N ARG A 1046 -15.86 13.12 -43.42
CA ARG A 1046 -17.26 13.01 -43.88
C ARG A 1046 -17.52 13.70 -45.23
N THR A 1047 -16.66 14.59 -45.72
CA THR A 1047 -16.91 15.32 -47.00
C THR A 1047 -16.23 14.70 -48.22
N ALA A 1048 -15.40 13.67 -48.04
CA ALA A 1048 -14.75 12.92 -49.13
C ALA A 1048 -15.42 11.56 -49.43
N ARG A 1049 -16.61 11.30 -48.85
CA ARG A 1049 -17.46 10.13 -49.09
C ARG A 1049 -18.93 10.54 -49.19
N ILE A 1050 -19.19 11.60 -49.95
CA ILE A 1050 -20.47 11.84 -50.62
C ILE A 1050 -20.18 11.79 -52.12
#